data_AF-K2CMQ3-F1
#
_entry.id   AF-K2CMQ3-F1
#
_cell.length_a   1.000
_cell.length_b   1.000
_cell.length_c   1.000
_cell.angle_alpha   90.00
_cell.angle_beta   90.00
_cell.angle_gamma   90.00
#
_symmetry.space_group_name_H-M   'P 1'
#
loop_
_entity.id
_entity.type
_entity.pdbx_description
1 polymer ?
#
loop_
_entity_poly.entity_id
_entity_poly.type
_entity_poly.pdbx_seq_one_letter_code
_entity_poly.pdbx_strand_id
1 'polypeptide(L)'
;ARLIHGIQHVSRAALYIPVFANLYRKHGDLESQKLTETDIKLLQIAALFHDSAREDEGEDRWDHESAIFLYCYLTRILGINQDKAKLIAEATANKDPNKKGYFTIIDSDTITWQWNEARNEKNIYQRLLHDADCLDIIRARDTFDATYLDFHKEFQSNPLAVEEMAKLITESRSLIDIEGDTRDLIKPEIKKRYENENAYLETRNALDKRHPLLIKLNQRLYTSEELQKINLADTSPYDPKAGLTEENMRAAIREGRVFSRGVSSPSAITEKKLKNLRSHETFAETEVRKTLRRTTVPTRTRKENNIEKEGNPNRSVSMIGYGSPVFCNAGFLIVDPILDDIATIDKIDSGTGRFKKELLKQDLLREKLPSNDEKTKKLEALHERLKLGGSSISFGGFLGVSRHNEIICHIKNYDAIYFSNDPNLFNSDLYYSREITHIYAPRLEAIFLRNEYEKATHKKLPVFEYSSTHNTVRKVPEEELTRENIKKMWVCMCSDYMKEAFLGGRVFIAFEKIFDAPIQDIKTLSMYSLPFNHYAYNRKNSPADSNYEKAFQDEISKAIQEERNKLISEYETKIKIQIRKGELSPLSDKAFFVLSRNPALVEELRTEITQTIRSFDAQSKPLSYGDISFFFSDANIRSSNKRHLQLVNAYTLAKKLNLAQETEKIRALVSELIYDKIGKLNTGNIEYFLEREELFNVLSFFEILENYQNIKIEIEKISTAFLTTEKDRLISKLGVDFEKNLYGGFYFLLKYQDYVRLIRDLSDKEMLKPDQKEEAREFLSKMKEALGKYSTAGFMPETAIKLLKEVDDLSHSLNSNIMYLSRK
;
A
#
# COMPACT_ATOMS: atom_id res chain seq x y z
N ALA A 1 -0.95 -23.82 -15.79
CA ALA A 1 -2.20 -23.15 -15.39
C ALA A 1 -2.25 -21.79 -16.05
N ARG A 2 -3.41 -21.37 -16.56
CA ARG A 2 -3.63 -20.06 -17.21
C ARG A 2 -4.14 -19.08 -16.16
N LEU A 3 -3.36 -18.05 -15.85
CA LEU A 3 -3.68 -17.12 -14.76
C LEU A 3 -4.82 -16.16 -15.12
N ILE A 4 -4.92 -15.78 -16.40
CA ILE A 4 -5.86 -14.77 -16.89
C ILE A 4 -7.11 -15.44 -17.49
N HIS A 5 -6.91 -16.43 -18.37
CA HIS A 5 -7.98 -17.19 -19.04
C HIS A 5 -8.12 -18.60 -18.43
N GLY A 6 -8.22 -18.64 -17.09
CA GLY A 6 -8.35 -19.85 -16.28
C GLY A 6 -9.79 -20.17 -15.83
N ILE A 7 -9.94 -21.24 -15.04
CA ILE A 7 -11.25 -21.76 -14.60
C ILE A 7 -12.09 -20.74 -13.81
N GLN A 8 -11.43 -19.85 -13.07
CA GLN A 8 -12.10 -18.78 -12.30
C GLN A 8 -12.78 -17.77 -13.23
N HIS A 9 -12.09 -17.31 -14.28
CA HIS A 9 -12.64 -16.38 -15.25
C HIS A 9 -13.90 -16.94 -15.93
N VAL A 10 -13.79 -18.14 -16.50
CA VAL A 10 -14.91 -18.76 -17.21
C VAL A 10 -16.07 -19.10 -16.27
N SER A 11 -15.79 -19.32 -14.97
CA SER A 11 -16.82 -19.49 -13.93
C SER A 11 -17.61 -18.21 -13.67
N ARG A 12 -16.96 -17.03 -13.63
CA ARG A 12 -17.65 -15.74 -13.55
C ARG A 12 -18.43 -15.44 -14.83
N ALA A 13 -17.87 -15.69 -16.01
CA ALA A 13 -18.61 -15.56 -17.26
C ALA A 13 -19.89 -16.42 -17.26
N ALA A 14 -19.80 -17.69 -16.86
CA ALA A 14 -20.98 -18.55 -16.69
C ALA A 14 -21.98 -18.05 -15.63
N LEU A 15 -21.51 -17.37 -14.57
CA LEU A 15 -22.36 -16.72 -13.57
C LEU A 15 -23.15 -15.54 -14.17
N TYR A 16 -22.56 -14.78 -15.10
CA TYR A 16 -23.19 -13.61 -15.70
C TYR A 16 -24.24 -13.93 -16.77
N ILE A 17 -24.21 -15.13 -17.37
CA ILE A 17 -25.19 -15.55 -18.39
C ILE A 17 -26.67 -15.37 -17.96
N PRO A 18 -27.15 -15.97 -16.85
CA PRO A 18 -28.55 -15.78 -16.42
C PRO A 18 -28.86 -14.32 -16.06
N VAL A 19 -27.86 -13.56 -15.63
CA VAL A 19 -28.01 -12.15 -15.26
C VAL A 19 -28.31 -11.32 -16.51
N PHE A 20 -27.48 -11.42 -17.54
CA PHE A 20 -27.73 -10.73 -18.80
C PHE A 20 -29.02 -11.21 -19.46
N ALA A 21 -29.32 -12.52 -19.47
CA ALA A 21 -30.57 -13.03 -20.05
C ALA A 21 -31.80 -12.35 -19.43
N ASN A 22 -31.83 -12.25 -18.10
CA ASN A 22 -32.90 -11.56 -17.39
C ASN A 22 -32.90 -10.04 -17.64
N LEU A 23 -31.74 -9.38 -17.78
CA LEU A 23 -31.68 -7.95 -18.12
C LEU A 23 -32.23 -7.68 -19.53
N TYR A 24 -31.78 -8.40 -20.56
CA TYR A 24 -32.33 -8.29 -21.92
C TYR A 24 -33.85 -8.51 -21.94
N ARG A 25 -34.32 -9.53 -21.21
CA ARG A 25 -35.75 -9.84 -21.10
C ARG A 25 -36.54 -8.72 -20.43
N LYS A 26 -35.99 -8.13 -19.36
CA LYS A 26 -36.61 -7.00 -18.63
C LYS A 26 -36.76 -5.77 -19.52
N HIS A 27 -35.81 -5.51 -20.41
CA HIS A 27 -35.84 -4.37 -21.31
C HIS A 27 -36.49 -4.64 -22.67
N GLY A 28 -37.12 -5.81 -22.84
CA GLY A 28 -38.03 -6.08 -23.94
C GLY A 28 -37.44 -6.80 -25.14
N ASP A 29 -36.24 -7.38 -25.04
CA ASP A 29 -35.66 -8.17 -26.14
C ASP A 29 -36.50 -9.43 -26.41
N LEU A 30 -36.99 -9.54 -27.65
CA LEU A 30 -37.93 -10.57 -28.07
C LEU A 30 -37.29 -11.96 -28.22
N GLU A 31 -35.98 -12.03 -28.49
CA GLU A 31 -35.27 -13.30 -28.57
C GLU A 31 -35.00 -13.87 -27.17
N SER A 32 -34.62 -13.00 -26.23
CA SER A 32 -34.38 -13.33 -24.83
C SER A 32 -35.65 -13.83 -24.15
N GLN A 33 -36.82 -13.30 -24.49
CA GLN A 33 -38.11 -13.81 -24.00
C GLN A 33 -38.38 -15.26 -24.39
N LYS A 34 -37.79 -15.75 -25.48
CA LYS A 34 -37.94 -17.13 -25.96
C LYS A 34 -36.95 -18.11 -25.31
N LEU A 35 -35.95 -17.62 -24.58
CA LEU A 35 -34.98 -18.47 -23.89
C LEU A 35 -35.66 -19.32 -22.82
N THR A 36 -35.22 -20.58 -22.73
CA THR A 36 -35.63 -21.55 -21.73
C THR A 36 -34.51 -21.76 -20.70
N GLU A 37 -34.84 -22.36 -19.55
CA GLU A 37 -33.84 -22.75 -18.55
C GLU A 37 -32.77 -23.68 -19.13
N THR A 38 -33.15 -24.56 -20.07
CA THR A 38 -32.20 -25.43 -20.79
C THR A 38 -31.23 -24.60 -21.62
N ASP A 39 -31.70 -23.54 -22.30
CA ASP A 39 -30.83 -22.65 -23.07
C ASP A 39 -29.82 -21.95 -22.18
N ILE A 40 -30.26 -21.46 -21.02
CA ILE A 40 -29.38 -20.84 -20.04
C ILE A 40 -28.32 -21.83 -19.57
N LYS A 41 -28.70 -23.07 -19.23
CA LYS A 41 -27.73 -24.09 -18.81
C LYS A 41 -26.71 -24.42 -19.89
N LEU A 42 -27.15 -24.54 -21.15
CA LEU A 42 -26.24 -24.77 -22.28
C LEU A 42 -25.30 -23.58 -22.51
N LEU A 43 -25.78 -22.35 -22.36
CA LEU A 43 -24.95 -21.14 -22.45
C LEU A 43 -23.96 -21.01 -21.29
N GLN A 44 -24.32 -21.44 -20.08
CA GLN A 44 -23.38 -21.52 -18.96
C GLN A 44 -22.24 -22.51 -19.26
N ILE A 45 -22.58 -23.68 -19.81
CA ILE A 45 -21.56 -24.64 -20.27
C ILE A 45 -20.72 -24.04 -21.40
N ALA A 46 -21.35 -23.34 -22.34
CA ALA A 46 -20.63 -22.67 -23.42
C ALA A 46 -19.62 -21.62 -22.90
N ALA A 47 -20.02 -20.83 -21.90
CA ALA A 47 -19.13 -19.89 -21.24
C ALA A 47 -17.95 -20.59 -20.53
N LEU A 48 -18.14 -21.79 -19.98
CA LEU A 48 -17.04 -22.59 -19.40
C LEU A 48 -16.03 -23.08 -20.45
N PHE A 49 -16.46 -23.27 -21.69
CA PHE A 49 -15.63 -23.79 -22.77
C PHE A 49 -15.00 -22.71 -23.65
N HIS A 50 -15.44 -21.46 -23.59
CA HIS A 50 -15.12 -20.46 -24.62
C HIS A 50 -13.60 -20.23 -24.80
N ASP A 51 -12.82 -20.36 -23.74
CA ASP A 51 -11.36 -20.24 -23.75
C ASP A 51 -10.62 -21.57 -23.63
N SER A 52 -11.32 -22.71 -23.66
CA SER A 52 -10.74 -24.03 -23.34
C SER A 52 -9.57 -24.41 -24.24
N ALA A 53 -9.57 -24.03 -25.51
CA ALA A 53 -8.52 -24.37 -26.47
C ALA A 53 -7.30 -23.44 -26.48
N ARG A 54 -7.28 -22.34 -25.71
CA ARG A 54 -6.17 -21.38 -25.73
C ARG A 54 -4.81 -22.02 -25.46
N GLU A 55 -3.82 -21.87 -26.33
CA GLU A 55 -2.48 -22.42 -26.06
C GLU A 55 -1.56 -21.42 -25.35
N ASP A 56 -1.89 -20.12 -25.42
CA ASP A 56 -1.19 -19.05 -24.71
C ASP A 56 -2.12 -17.89 -24.31
N GLU A 57 -1.54 -16.81 -23.78
CA GLU A 57 -2.23 -15.60 -23.27
C GLU A 57 -2.18 -14.41 -24.25
N GLY A 58 -1.69 -14.65 -25.46
CA GLY A 58 -1.44 -13.67 -26.52
C GLY A 58 -2.68 -13.33 -27.32
N GLU A 59 -2.56 -13.34 -28.66
CA GLU A 59 -3.67 -13.01 -29.55
C GLU A 59 -4.77 -14.05 -29.48
N ASP A 60 -6.02 -13.61 -29.55
CA ASP A 60 -7.17 -14.50 -29.49
C ASP A 60 -7.37 -15.23 -30.83
N ARG A 61 -7.09 -16.54 -30.85
CA ARG A 61 -7.06 -17.36 -32.07
C ARG A 61 -7.80 -18.70 -31.95
N TRP A 62 -8.31 -19.04 -30.77
CA TRP A 62 -8.75 -20.41 -30.44
C TRP A 62 -10.27 -20.55 -30.20
N ASP A 63 -11.07 -19.53 -30.52
CA ASP A 63 -12.53 -19.58 -30.34
C ASP A 63 -13.16 -20.76 -31.10
N HIS A 64 -12.66 -21.03 -32.31
CA HIS A 64 -13.11 -22.11 -33.17
C HIS A 64 -12.82 -23.49 -32.57
N GLU A 65 -11.61 -23.71 -32.07
CA GLU A 65 -11.20 -24.95 -31.42
C GLU A 65 -11.95 -25.16 -30.10
N SER A 66 -12.12 -24.10 -29.30
CA SER A 66 -12.93 -24.10 -28.08
C SER A 66 -14.38 -24.50 -28.36
N ALA A 67 -14.96 -23.96 -29.44
CA ALA A 67 -16.31 -24.30 -29.87
C ALA A 67 -16.42 -25.74 -30.40
N ILE A 68 -15.39 -26.30 -31.05
CA ILE A 68 -15.36 -27.73 -31.42
C ILE A 68 -15.36 -28.62 -30.17
N PHE A 69 -14.58 -28.29 -29.15
CA PHE A 69 -14.56 -29.02 -27.88
C PHE A 69 -15.93 -28.99 -27.21
N LEU A 70 -16.58 -27.83 -27.19
CA LEU A 70 -17.94 -27.68 -26.71
C LEU A 70 -18.93 -28.53 -27.51
N TYR A 71 -18.91 -28.46 -28.85
CA TYR A 71 -19.81 -29.25 -29.70
C TYR A 71 -19.69 -30.76 -29.44
N CYS A 72 -18.45 -31.26 -29.35
CA CYS A 72 -18.18 -32.66 -29.03
C CYS A 72 -18.70 -33.04 -27.64
N TYR A 73 -18.50 -32.18 -26.64
CA TYR A 73 -18.98 -32.43 -25.28
C TYR A 73 -20.52 -32.48 -25.22
N LEU A 74 -21.19 -31.50 -25.84
CA LEU A 74 -22.65 -31.43 -25.88
C LEU A 74 -23.26 -32.66 -26.56
N THR A 75 -22.72 -33.08 -27.70
CA THR A 75 -23.28 -34.18 -28.50
C THR A 75 -22.89 -35.56 -27.96
N ARG A 76 -21.61 -35.78 -27.66
CA ARG A 76 -21.07 -37.12 -27.34
C ARG A 76 -21.17 -37.47 -25.86
N ILE A 77 -21.13 -36.49 -24.97
CA ILE A 77 -21.16 -36.71 -23.51
C ILE A 77 -22.56 -36.42 -22.96
N LEU A 78 -23.13 -35.26 -23.29
CA LEU A 78 -24.44 -34.85 -22.76
C LEU A 78 -25.63 -35.32 -23.60
N GLY A 79 -25.41 -35.84 -24.81
CA GLY A 79 -26.48 -36.34 -25.69
C GLY A 79 -27.43 -35.25 -26.20
N ILE A 80 -26.98 -33.99 -26.28
CA ILE A 80 -27.77 -32.88 -26.80
C ILE A 80 -27.96 -33.06 -28.32
N ASN A 81 -29.17 -32.75 -28.80
CA ASN A 81 -29.49 -32.78 -30.22
C ASN A 81 -28.48 -31.95 -31.04
N GLN A 82 -28.05 -32.49 -32.19
CA GLN A 82 -27.00 -31.90 -33.02
C GLN A 82 -27.30 -30.45 -33.44
N ASP A 83 -28.52 -30.14 -33.87
CA ASP A 83 -28.85 -28.77 -34.32
C ASP A 83 -28.76 -27.77 -33.16
N LYS A 84 -29.20 -28.18 -31.97
CA LYS A 84 -29.08 -27.35 -30.76
C LYS A 84 -27.62 -27.19 -30.33
N ALA A 85 -26.84 -28.27 -30.37
CA ALA A 85 -25.42 -28.25 -30.05
C ALA A 85 -24.63 -27.37 -31.03
N LYS A 86 -24.94 -27.43 -32.34
CA LYS A 86 -24.38 -26.56 -33.37
C LYS A 86 -24.70 -25.10 -33.06
N LEU A 87 -25.96 -24.77 -32.80
CA LEU A 87 -26.37 -23.40 -32.48
C LEU A 87 -25.57 -22.81 -31.29
N ILE A 88 -25.37 -23.59 -30.22
CA ILE A 88 -24.63 -23.15 -29.03
C ILE A 88 -23.12 -23.02 -29.33
N ALA A 89 -22.53 -24.00 -30.02
CA ALA A 89 -21.11 -23.96 -30.35
C ALA A 89 -20.76 -22.85 -31.36
N GLU A 90 -21.60 -22.64 -32.36
CA GLU A 90 -21.44 -21.52 -33.29
C GLU A 90 -21.61 -20.17 -32.58
N ALA A 91 -22.50 -20.06 -31.58
CA ALA A 91 -22.61 -18.84 -30.79
C ALA A 91 -21.31 -18.53 -30.04
N THR A 92 -20.62 -19.55 -29.52
CA THR A 92 -19.29 -19.41 -28.90
C THR A 92 -18.24 -18.96 -29.91
N ALA A 93 -18.17 -19.59 -31.08
CA ALA A 93 -17.21 -19.23 -32.14
C ALA A 93 -17.41 -17.82 -32.70
N ASN A 94 -18.66 -17.33 -32.70
CA ASN A 94 -19.03 -16.08 -33.34
C ASN A 94 -19.44 -14.98 -32.34
N LYS A 95 -19.02 -15.07 -31.06
CA LYS A 95 -19.31 -14.03 -30.05
C LYS A 95 -18.63 -12.70 -30.38
N ASP A 96 -17.45 -12.74 -31.01
CA ASP A 96 -16.59 -11.59 -31.36
C ASP A 96 -16.26 -11.57 -32.87
N PRO A 97 -17.23 -11.25 -33.75
CA PRO A 97 -17.00 -11.32 -35.19
C PRO A 97 -16.01 -10.23 -35.64
N ASN A 98 -14.79 -10.63 -35.98
CA ASN A 98 -13.75 -9.75 -36.52
C ASN A 98 -14.00 -9.31 -37.98
N LYS A 99 -14.99 -9.91 -38.66
CA LYS A 99 -15.38 -9.65 -40.06
C LYS A 99 -16.87 -9.82 -40.24
N LYS A 100 -17.43 -9.21 -41.29
CA LYS A 100 -18.81 -9.46 -41.73
C LYS A 100 -18.95 -10.89 -42.25
N GLY A 101 -19.57 -11.76 -41.46
CA GLY A 101 -19.96 -13.12 -41.80
C GLY A 101 -20.11 -13.95 -40.54
N TYR A 102 -20.27 -15.26 -40.71
CA TYR A 102 -20.58 -16.20 -39.65
C TYR A 102 -19.96 -17.56 -39.94
N PHE A 103 -19.26 -18.15 -38.97
CA PHE A 103 -18.74 -19.51 -39.07
C PHE A 103 -19.80 -20.53 -38.66
N THR A 104 -20.07 -21.50 -39.54
CA THR A 104 -20.98 -22.63 -39.29
C THR A 104 -20.23 -23.93 -39.13
N ILE A 105 -20.73 -24.83 -38.28
CA ILE A 105 -20.16 -26.17 -38.10
C ILE A 105 -20.65 -27.12 -39.19
N ILE A 106 -19.71 -27.73 -39.90
CA ILE A 106 -19.96 -28.90 -40.75
C ILE A 106 -19.59 -30.15 -39.94
N ASP A 107 -20.60 -30.95 -39.63
CA ASP A 107 -20.44 -32.24 -38.94
C ASP A 107 -20.47 -33.35 -40.00
N SER A 108 -19.28 -33.83 -40.37
CA SER A 108 -19.05 -34.92 -41.34
C SER A 108 -18.14 -35.98 -40.71
N ASP A 109 -17.25 -36.63 -41.47
CA ASP A 109 -16.22 -37.52 -40.89
C ASP A 109 -15.28 -36.76 -39.94
N THR A 110 -15.06 -35.47 -40.21
CA THR A 110 -14.39 -34.52 -39.33
C THR A 110 -15.26 -33.28 -39.11
N ILE A 111 -15.14 -32.68 -37.92
CA ILE A 111 -15.82 -31.44 -37.57
C ILE A 111 -14.98 -30.28 -38.11
N THR A 112 -15.55 -29.47 -39.01
CA THR A 112 -14.86 -28.36 -39.67
C THR A 112 -15.70 -27.09 -39.67
N TRP A 113 -15.06 -25.93 -39.87
CA TRP A 113 -15.71 -24.63 -39.94
C TRP A 113 -15.88 -24.18 -41.40
N GLN A 114 -17.06 -23.67 -41.73
CA GLN A 114 -17.34 -23.01 -43.01
C GLN A 114 -17.72 -21.55 -42.76
N TRP A 115 -17.09 -20.63 -43.48
CA TRP A 115 -17.43 -19.22 -43.44
C TRP A 115 -18.66 -18.92 -44.31
N ASN A 116 -19.59 -18.15 -43.76
CA ASN A 116 -20.81 -17.72 -44.44
C ASN A 116 -20.95 -16.19 -44.38
N GLU A 117 -20.78 -15.52 -45.53
CA GLU A 117 -20.83 -14.05 -45.64
C GLU A 117 -22.24 -13.46 -45.51
N ALA A 118 -23.29 -14.28 -45.66
CA ALA A 118 -24.67 -13.80 -45.73
C ALA A 118 -25.30 -13.50 -44.36
N ARG A 119 -24.71 -13.99 -43.26
CA ARG A 119 -25.25 -13.85 -41.90
C ARG A 119 -24.35 -12.90 -41.09
N ASN A 120 -24.89 -11.74 -40.71
CA ASN A 120 -24.12 -10.67 -40.06
C ASN A 120 -24.66 -10.22 -38.69
N GLU A 121 -25.92 -10.50 -38.36
CA GLU A 121 -26.51 -10.04 -37.09
C GLU A 121 -26.29 -11.09 -35.97
N LYS A 122 -25.79 -10.62 -34.82
CA LYS A 122 -25.64 -11.45 -33.62
C LYS A 122 -27.02 -11.80 -33.07
N ASN A 123 -27.27 -13.08 -32.86
CA ASN A 123 -28.44 -13.54 -32.12
C ASN A 123 -28.25 -13.38 -30.60
N ILE A 124 -29.31 -13.58 -29.82
CA ILE A 124 -29.24 -13.48 -28.35
C ILE A 124 -28.20 -14.42 -27.70
N TYR A 125 -27.95 -15.62 -28.24
CA TYR A 125 -26.95 -16.55 -27.69
C TYR A 125 -25.54 -15.96 -27.78
N GLN A 126 -25.21 -15.34 -28.92
CA GLN A 126 -23.95 -14.64 -29.14
C GLN A 126 -23.82 -13.42 -28.23
N ARG A 127 -24.87 -12.59 -28.14
CA ARG A 127 -24.89 -11.39 -27.29
C ARG A 127 -24.66 -11.73 -25.81
N LEU A 128 -25.29 -12.79 -25.31
CA LEU A 128 -25.12 -13.22 -23.91
C LEU A 128 -23.70 -13.73 -23.61
N LEU A 129 -23.11 -14.53 -24.51
CA LEU A 129 -21.73 -15.01 -24.34
C LEU A 129 -20.73 -13.87 -24.40
N HIS A 130 -20.90 -12.98 -25.39
CA HIS A 130 -20.09 -11.78 -25.56
C HIS A 130 -20.15 -10.91 -24.31
N ASP A 131 -21.35 -10.52 -23.85
CA ASP A 131 -21.49 -9.60 -22.72
C ASP A 131 -20.97 -10.19 -21.40
N ALA A 132 -21.17 -11.49 -21.19
CA ALA A 132 -20.65 -12.19 -20.02
C ALA A 132 -19.12 -12.22 -19.97
N ASP A 133 -18.47 -12.56 -21.09
CA ASP A 133 -17.01 -12.55 -21.18
C ASP A 133 -16.44 -11.12 -21.11
N CYS A 134 -17.03 -10.21 -21.90
CA CYS A 134 -16.64 -8.81 -21.96
C CYS A 134 -16.72 -8.14 -20.58
N LEU A 135 -17.76 -8.39 -19.79
CA LEU A 135 -17.88 -7.82 -18.44
C LEU A 135 -16.71 -8.24 -17.53
N ASP A 136 -16.20 -9.46 -17.66
CA ASP A 136 -15.11 -9.95 -16.81
C ASP A 136 -13.75 -9.32 -17.15
N ILE A 137 -13.63 -8.64 -18.29
CA ILE A 137 -12.42 -7.90 -18.71
C ILE A 137 -12.01 -6.83 -17.68
N ILE A 138 -12.94 -6.39 -16.82
CA ILE A 138 -12.68 -5.52 -15.66
C ILE A 138 -11.43 -5.97 -14.88
N ARG A 139 -11.19 -7.27 -14.71
CA ARG A 139 -10.04 -7.83 -13.97
C ARG A 139 -8.69 -7.66 -14.69
N ALA A 140 -8.73 -7.41 -16.00
CA ALA A 140 -7.58 -7.48 -16.89
C ALA A 140 -7.26 -6.15 -17.58
N ARG A 141 -8.11 -5.11 -17.44
CA ARG A 141 -7.95 -3.78 -18.06
C ARG A 141 -7.92 -2.66 -17.02
N ASP A 142 -7.10 -1.64 -17.28
CA ASP A 142 -7.05 -0.46 -16.41
C ASP A 142 -8.33 0.39 -16.50
N THR A 143 -9.07 0.23 -17.59
CA THR A 143 -10.31 0.95 -17.88
C THR A 143 -11.28 -0.06 -18.46
N PHE A 144 -12.48 -0.08 -17.92
CA PHE A 144 -13.59 -0.81 -18.52
C PHE A 144 -14.52 0.19 -19.18
N ASP A 145 -15.05 -0.16 -20.33
CA ASP A 145 -15.96 0.68 -21.09
C ASP A 145 -17.16 -0.16 -21.54
N ALA A 146 -18.30 0.10 -20.92
CA ALA A 146 -19.54 -0.61 -21.18
C ALA A 146 -20.06 -0.40 -22.62
N THR A 147 -19.55 0.58 -23.38
CA THR A 147 -19.95 0.76 -24.79
C THR A 147 -19.59 -0.42 -25.68
N TYR A 148 -18.66 -1.29 -25.23
CA TYR A 148 -18.36 -2.54 -25.90
C TYR A 148 -19.44 -3.61 -25.69
N LEU A 149 -20.20 -3.58 -24.59
CA LEU A 149 -21.30 -4.51 -24.34
C LEU A 149 -22.40 -4.34 -25.39
N ASP A 150 -22.89 -5.45 -25.93
CA ASP A 150 -24.04 -5.47 -26.82
C ASP A 150 -25.30 -4.96 -26.10
N PHE A 151 -25.42 -5.22 -24.79
CA PHE A 151 -26.52 -4.71 -23.96
C PHE A 151 -26.57 -3.18 -23.97
N HIS A 152 -25.42 -2.52 -23.83
CA HIS A 152 -25.35 -1.06 -23.90
C HIS A 152 -25.74 -0.55 -25.29
N LYS A 153 -25.20 -1.15 -26.36
CA LYS A 153 -25.47 -0.72 -27.75
C LYS A 153 -26.97 -0.69 -28.04
N GLU A 154 -27.72 -1.65 -27.50
CA GLU A 154 -29.16 -1.78 -27.67
C GLU A 154 -29.96 -0.85 -26.75
N PHE A 155 -29.60 -0.75 -25.46
CA PHE A 155 -30.42 -0.08 -24.44
C PHE A 155 -29.88 1.25 -23.91
N GLN A 156 -28.83 1.82 -24.52
CA GLN A 156 -28.24 3.12 -24.13
C GLN A 156 -29.22 4.29 -24.03
N SER A 157 -30.34 4.24 -24.77
CA SER A 157 -31.39 5.26 -24.73
C SER A 157 -32.38 5.09 -23.57
N ASN A 158 -32.30 3.98 -22.82
CA ASN A 158 -33.13 3.70 -21.65
C ASN A 158 -32.36 3.97 -20.36
N PRO A 159 -32.65 5.07 -19.63
CA PRO A 159 -31.92 5.44 -18.42
C PRO A 159 -31.93 4.38 -17.32
N LEU A 160 -33.03 3.63 -17.19
CA LEU A 160 -33.11 2.54 -16.20
C LEU A 160 -32.20 1.37 -16.59
N ALA A 161 -32.11 1.02 -17.88
CA ALA A 161 -31.22 -0.03 -18.35
C ALA A 161 -29.74 0.33 -18.11
N VAL A 162 -29.37 1.59 -18.40
CA VAL A 162 -28.03 2.11 -18.12
C VAL A 162 -27.71 2.07 -16.63
N GLU A 163 -28.68 2.41 -15.78
CA GLU A 163 -28.53 2.36 -14.32
C GLU A 163 -28.31 0.94 -13.80
N GLU A 164 -29.11 -0.02 -14.27
CA GLU A 164 -29.01 -1.43 -13.88
C GLU A 164 -27.71 -2.06 -14.39
N MET A 165 -27.24 -1.67 -15.58
CA MET A 165 -25.94 -2.05 -16.12
C MET A 165 -24.79 -1.48 -15.29
N ALA A 166 -24.84 -0.19 -14.96
CA ALA A 166 -23.82 0.47 -14.15
C ALA A 166 -23.71 -0.20 -12.76
N LYS A 167 -24.85 -0.60 -12.18
CA LYS A 167 -24.88 -1.40 -10.95
C LYS A 167 -24.25 -2.78 -11.15
N LEU A 168 -24.60 -3.51 -12.21
CA LEU A 168 -23.99 -4.81 -12.53
C LEU A 168 -22.45 -4.69 -12.64
N ILE A 169 -21.94 -3.67 -13.32
CA ILE A 169 -20.49 -3.41 -13.43
C ILE A 169 -19.84 -3.26 -12.06
N THR A 170 -20.48 -2.52 -11.14
CA THR A 170 -19.94 -2.36 -9.79
C THR A 170 -20.02 -3.63 -8.94
N GLU A 171 -21.07 -4.43 -9.08
CA GLU A 171 -21.18 -5.71 -8.39
C GLU A 171 -20.15 -6.72 -8.92
N SER A 172 -19.89 -6.74 -10.22
CA SER A 172 -18.83 -7.57 -10.81
C SER A 172 -17.44 -7.18 -10.33
N ARG A 173 -17.16 -5.87 -10.16
CA ARG A 173 -15.91 -5.40 -9.52
C ARG A 173 -15.76 -5.92 -8.09
N SER A 174 -16.82 -5.82 -7.32
CA SER A 174 -16.86 -6.32 -5.94
C SER A 174 -16.57 -7.82 -5.90
N LEU A 175 -17.17 -8.60 -6.80
CA LEU A 175 -16.94 -10.04 -6.90
C LEU A 175 -15.48 -10.35 -7.25
N ILE A 176 -14.93 -9.70 -8.29
CA ILE A 176 -13.52 -9.85 -8.71
C ILE A 176 -12.55 -9.58 -7.54
N ASP A 177 -12.82 -8.56 -6.72
CA ASP A 177 -12.01 -8.23 -5.56
C ASP A 177 -12.09 -9.28 -4.44
N ILE A 178 -13.31 -9.75 -4.13
CA ILE A 178 -13.54 -10.82 -3.14
C ILE A 178 -12.83 -12.11 -3.53
N GLU A 179 -12.73 -12.38 -4.83
CA GLU A 179 -12.05 -13.56 -5.33
C GLU A 179 -10.53 -13.37 -5.51
N GLY A 180 -10.00 -12.21 -5.13
CA GLY A 180 -8.56 -11.92 -5.16
C GLY A 180 -8.00 -11.76 -6.58
N ASP A 181 -8.83 -11.35 -7.54
CA ASP A 181 -8.48 -11.31 -8.96
C ASP A 181 -8.46 -9.87 -9.53
N THR A 182 -8.39 -8.86 -8.65
CA THR A 182 -8.31 -7.45 -9.05
C THR A 182 -7.00 -7.17 -9.79
N ARG A 183 -7.09 -6.45 -10.92
CA ARG A 183 -5.91 -6.03 -11.70
C ARG A 183 -4.90 -5.29 -10.82
N ASP A 184 -3.62 -5.63 -10.96
CA ASP A 184 -2.48 -5.09 -10.19
C ASP A 184 -2.59 -5.29 -8.66
N LEU A 185 -3.58 -6.06 -8.19
CA LEU A 185 -3.91 -6.29 -6.79
C LEU A 185 -4.33 -7.76 -6.56
N ILE A 186 -3.77 -8.66 -7.37
CA ILE A 186 -4.04 -10.10 -7.25
C ILE A 186 -3.62 -10.58 -5.87
N LYS A 187 -4.49 -11.37 -5.22
CA LYS A 187 -4.30 -12.01 -3.91
C LYS A 187 -4.21 -13.52 -4.11
N PRO A 188 -3.01 -14.08 -4.40
CA PRO A 188 -2.86 -15.47 -4.82
C PRO A 188 -3.46 -16.48 -3.83
N GLU A 189 -3.38 -16.19 -2.53
CA GLU A 189 -3.93 -17.00 -1.46
C GLU A 189 -5.46 -17.08 -1.48
N ILE A 190 -6.14 -16.01 -1.90
CA ILE A 190 -7.59 -15.98 -2.10
C ILE A 190 -7.91 -16.63 -3.45
N LYS A 191 -7.22 -16.22 -4.52
CA LYS A 191 -7.42 -16.70 -5.90
C LYS A 191 -7.39 -18.22 -6.00
N LYS A 192 -6.45 -18.87 -5.29
CA LYS A 192 -6.31 -20.33 -5.24
C LYS A 192 -7.59 -21.05 -4.82
N ARG A 193 -8.45 -20.42 -4.00
CA ARG A 193 -9.76 -20.98 -3.62
C ARG A 193 -10.69 -21.14 -4.81
N TYR A 194 -10.55 -20.31 -5.83
CA TYR A 194 -11.42 -20.30 -7.01
C TYR A 194 -10.80 -21.01 -8.22
N GLU A 195 -9.56 -21.48 -8.10
CA GLU A 195 -8.86 -22.25 -9.14
C GLU A 195 -8.97 -23.76 -8.89
N ASN A 196 -10.20 -24.27 -8.82
CA ASN A 196 -10.49 -25.69 -8.55
C ASN A 196 -11.70 -26.20 -9.35
N GLU A 197 -11.96 -27.51 -9.33
CA GLU A 197 -13.06 -28.15 -10.07
C GLU A 197 -14.46 -27.64 -9.72
N ASN A 198 -14.65 -27.10 -8.51
CA ASN A 198 -15.89 -26.50 -8.02
C ASN A 198 -15.90 -24.96 -8.17
N ALA A 199 -15.02 -24.37 -8.98
CA ALA A 199 -14.87 -22.92 -9.15
C ALA A 199 -16.20 -22.18 -9.33
N TYR A 200 -17.11 -22.69 -10.17
CA TYR A 200 -18.43 -22.09 -10.37
C TYR A 200 -19.27 -22.01 -9.09
N LEU A 201 -19.26 -23.07 -8.27
CA LEU A 201 -19.98 -23.08 -6.99
C LEU A 201 -19.32 -22.13 -5.99
N GLU A 202 -18.00 -22.09 -5.92
CA GLU A 202 -17.27 -21.14 -5.05
C GLU A 202 -17.56 -19.69 -5.46
N THR A 203 -17.54 -19.39 -6.76
CA THR A 203 -17.91 -18.08 -7.35
C THR A 203 -19.33 -17.69 -6.95
N ARG A 204 -20.29 -18.61 -7.11
CA ARG A 204 -21.69 -18.37 -6.73
C ARG A 204 -21.84 -18.16 -5.22
N ASN A 205 -21.08 -18.90 -4.41
CA ASN A 205 -21.11 -18.81 -2.95
C ASN A 205 -20.42 -17.54 -2.41
N ALA A 206 -19.59 -16.88 -3.23
CA ALA A 206 -18.99 -15.59 -2.89
C ALA A 206 -19.99 -14.42 -2.98
N LEU A 207 -21.12 -14.62 -3.67
CA LEU A 207 -22.19 -13.63 -3.73
C LEU A 207 -22.83 -13.43 -2.34
N ASP A 208 -22.73 -12.21 -1.83
CA ASP A 208 -23.38 -11.77 -0.60
C ASP A 208 -24.22 -10.49 -0.76
N LYS A 209 -24.61 -9.86 0.36
CA LYS A 209 -25.40 -8.61 0.38
C LYS A 209 -24.84 -7.44 -0.43
N ARG A 210 -23.56 -7.47 -0.84
CA ARG A 210 -22.94 -6.48 -1.72
C ARG A 210 -23.36 -6.65 -3.19
N HIS A 211 -23.95 -7.78 -3.55
CA HIS A 211 -24.30 -8.15 -4.92
C HIS A 211 -25.81 -8.40 -5.13
N PRO A 212 -26.70 -7.48 -4.72
CA PRO A 212 -28.14 -7.71 -4.78
C PRO A 212 -28.67 -7.98 -6.20
N LEU A 213 -28.11 -7.35 -7.24
CA LEU A 213 -28.53 -7.58 -8.63
C LEU A 213 -28.08 -8.96 -9.10
N LEU A 214 -26.80 -9.32 -8.92
CA LEU A 214 -26.25 -10.62 -9.27
C LEU A 214 -27.02 -11.75 -8.56
N ILE A 215 -27.24 -11.63 -7.25
CA ILE A 215 -28.00 -12.63 -6.48
C ILE A 215 -29.39 -12.81 -7.05
N LYS A 216 -30.12 -11.72 -7.29
CA LYS A 216 -31.53 -11.77 -7.67
C LYS A 216 -31.72 -12.36 -9.06
N LEU A 217 -30.87 -11.96 -10.01
CA LEU A 217 -30.97 -12.38 -11.41
C LEU A 217 -30.30 -13.72 -11.70
N ASN A 218 -29.53 -14.30 -10.78
CA ASN A 218 -28.92 -15.62 -10.96
C ASN A 218 -29.83 -16.79 -10.51
N GLN A 219 -30.92 -16.53 -9.77
CA GLN A 219 -31.73 -17.59 -9.15
C GLN A 219 -32.41 -18.51 -10.17
N ARG A 220 -32.97 -17.91 -11.22
CA ARG A 220 -33.68 -18.57 -12.32
C ARG A 220 -33.89 -17.60 -13.46
N LEU A 221 -34.40 -18.10 -14.58
CA LEU A 221 -34.91 -17.30 -15.67
C LEU A 221 -36.34 -16.83 -15.34
N TYR A 222 -36.55 -15.52 -15.24
CA TYR A 222 -37.84 -14.94 -14.87
C TYR A 222 -38.68 -14.64 -16.10
N THR A 223 -40.00 -14.58 -15.95
CA THR A 223 -40.88 -14.00 -16.98
C THR A 223 -40.73 -12.48 -17.05
N SER A 224 -41.13 -11.87 -18.17
CA SER A 224 -41.09 -10.42 -18.32
C SER A 224 -41.95 -9.71 -17.26
N GLU A 225 -43.12 -10.25 -16.92
CA GLU A 225 -44.03 -9.71 -15.91
C GLU A 225 -43.42 -9.72 -14.51
N GLU A 226 -42.66 -10.78 -14.17
CA GLU A 226 -41.93 -10.86 -12.91
C GLU A 226 -40.80 -9.84 -12.86
N LEU A 227 -40.05 -9.71 -13.95
CA LEU A 227 -38.93 -8.76 -14.04
C LEU A 227 -39.38 -7.30 -13.95
N GLN A 228 -40.56 -6.94 -14.46
CA GLN A 228 -41.09 -5.58 -14.29
C GLN A 228 -41.39 -5.24 -12.82
N LYS A 229 -41.75 -6.23 -12.00
CA LYS A 229 -42.02 -6.05 -10.56
C LYS A 229 -40.74 -6.07 -9.72
N ILE A 230 -39.65 -6.58 -10.28
CA ILE A 230 -38.36 -6.65 -9.60
C ILE A 230 -37.65 -5.29 -9.75
N ASN A 231 -37.54 -4.58 -8.62
CA ASN A 231 -36.62 -3.45 -8.52
C ASN A 231 -35.17 -3.97 -8.45
N LEU A 232 -34.34 -3.59 -9.42
CA LEU A 232 -32.91 -3.93 -9.49
C LEU A 232 -32.01 -2.75 -9.15
N ALA A 233 -32.45 -1.52 -9.39
CA ALA A 233 -31.73 -0.30 -9.07
C ALA A 233 -32.66 0.71 -8.39
N ASP A 234 -32.24 1.22 -7.23
CA ASP A 234 -32.99 2.28 -6.54
C ASP A 234 -32.80 3.60 -7.28
N THR A 235 -33.89 4.11 -7.86
CA THR A 235 -33.94 5.38 -8.61
C THR A 235 -34.56 6.52 -7.81
N SER A 236 -34.78 6.33 -6.50
CA SER A 236 -35.35 7.36 -5.61
C SER A 236 -34.48 8.62 -5.65
N PRO A 237 -35.01 9.80 -6.03
CA PRO A 237 -34.21 10.99 -6.28
C PRO A 237 -33.59 11.55 -5.00
N TYR A 238 -32.48 12.27 -5.15
CA TYR A 238 -31.90 13.05 -4.07
C TYR A 238 -32.86 14.14 -3.61
N ASP A 239 -33.09 14.24 -2.30
CA ASP A 239 -33.87 15.31 -1.68
C ASP A 239 -32.96 16.22 -0.83
N PRO A 240 -32.70 17.47 -1.25
CA PRO A 240 -31.91 18.43 -0.49
C PRO A 240 -32.45 18.71 0.93
N LYS A 241 -33.71 18.40 1.21
CA LYS A 241 -34.38 18.64 2.50
C LYS A 241 -34.40 17.43 3.43
N ALA A 242 -34.15 16.22 2.92
CA ALA A 242 -34.16 14.99 3.73
C ALA A 242 -32.95 14.86 4.66
N GLY A 243 -31.94 15.73 4.51
CA GLY A 243 -30.69 15.67 5.26
C GLY A 243 -29.80 14.51 4.82
N LEU A 244 -28.68 14.32 5.51
CA LEU A 244 -27.68 13.30 5.15
C LEU A 244 -27.99 11.95 5.80
N THR A 245 -29.07 11.30 5.36
CA THR A 245 -29.33 9.88 5.63
C THR A 245 -28.51 8.99 4.69
N GLU A 246 -28.46 7.68 4.94
CA GLU A 246 -27.74 6.76 4.06
C GLU A 246 -28.42 6.66 2.68
N GLU A 247 -29.75 6.60 2.65
CA GLU A 247 -30.56 6.53 1.44
C GLU A 247 -30.38 7.79 0.59
N ASN A 248 -30.43 8.97 1.22
CA ASN A 248 -30.29 10.23 0.51
C ASN A 248 -28.84 10.45 0.02
N MET A 249 -27.83 9.98 0.76
CA MET A 249 -26.44 9.98 0.30
C MET A 249 -26.24 9.04 -0.89
N ARG A 250 -26.84 7.84 -0.87
CA ARG A 250 -26.83 6.92 -2.03
C ARG A 250 -27.45 7.57 -3.26
N ALA A 251 -28.59 8.24 -3.10
CA ALA A 251 -29.25 8.98 -4.18
C ALA A 251 -28.36 10.10 -4.73
N ALA A 252 -27.73 10.89 -3.86
CA ALA A 252 -26.81 11.96 -4.27
C ALA A 252 -25.59 11.42 -5.04
N ILE A 253 -24.98 10.32 -4.58
CA ILE A 253 -23.85 9.67 -5.27
C ILE A 253 -24.29 9.15 -6.64
N ARG A 254 -25.45 8.47 -6.71
CA ARG A 254 -26.04 7.95 -7.96
C ARG A 254 -26.35 9.06 -8.97
N GLU A 255 -26.61 10.27 -8.51
CA GLU A 255 -26.87 11.43 -9.38
C GLU A 255 -25.60 12.24 -9.70
N GLY A 256 -24.42 11.80 -9.26
CA GLY A 256 -23.16 12.51 -9.50
C GLY A 256 -23.04 13.82 -8.70
N ARG A 257 -23.77 13.96 -7.59
CA ARG A 257 -23.85 15.20 -6.78
C ARG A 257 -22.87 15.25 -5.62
N VAL A 258 -22.00 14.26 -5.45
CA VAL A 258 -21.09 14.18 -4.28
C VAL A 258 -19.65 14.25 -4.74
N PHE A 259 -18.93 15.25 -4.20
CA PHE A 259 -17.49 15.41 -4.42
C PHE A 259 -16.72 15.06 -3.14
N SER A 260 -15.57 14.41 -3.31
CA SER A 260 -14.67 14.03 -2.24
C SER A 260 -13.39 14.87 -2.27
N ARG A 261 -12.98 15.36 -1.09
CA ARG A 261 -11.71 16.05 -0.86
C ARG A 261 -10.85 15.22 0.10
N GLY A 262 -9.92 14.44 -0.45
CA GLY A 262 -8.96 13.68 0.35
C GLY A 262 -7.98 14.56 1.11
N VAL A 263 -7.70 14.21 2.37
CA VAL A 263 -6.65 14.84 3.18
C VAL A 263 -5.65 13.75 3.54
N SER A 264 -4.48 13.81 2.90
CA SER A 264 -3.38 12.89 3.19
C SER A 264 -2.86 13.09 4.60
N SER A 265 -2.54 12.00 5.31
CA SER A 265 -1.99 11.99 6.69
C SER A 265 -2.48 13.17 7.55
N PRO A 266 -3.79 13.24 7.89
CA PRO A 266 -4.41 14.44 8.46
C PRO A 266 -3.68 15.07 9.66
N SER A 267 -3.04 14.25 10.48
CA SER A 267 -2.28 14.66 11.68
C SER A 267 -0.83 15.05 11.41
N ALA A 268 -0.32 14.95 10.18
CA ALA A 268 1.05 15.34 9.86
C ALA A 268 1.30 16.82 10.15
N ILE A 269 2.42 17.13 10.81
CA ILE A 269 2.71 18.47 11.33
C ILE A 269 3.51 19.27 10.30
N THR A 270 3.00 20.45 9.95
CA THR A 270 3.73 21.43 9.17
C THR A 270 4.43 22.44 10.08
N GLU A 271 5.76 22.36 10.14
CA GLU A 271 6.58 23.44 10.73
C GLU A 271 6.66 24.62 9.76
N LYS A 272 6.19 25.79 10.18
CA LYS A 272 6.45 27.05 9.47
C LYS A 272 7.26 27.97 10.38
N LYS A 273 8.42 28.42 9.89
CA LYS A 273 9.15 29.54 10.49
C LYS A 273 8.35 30.83 10.30
N LEU A 274 7.35 31.08 11.14
CA LEU A 274 6.62 32.35 11.22
C LEU A 274 6.96 32.99 12.57
N LYS A 275 7.60 34.17 12.56
CA LYS A 275 7.84 34.95 13.79
C LYS A 275 6.48 35.34 14.40
N ASN A 276 6.19 34.80 15.59
CA ASN A 276 5.16 35.21 16.57
C ASN A 276 3.72 34.65 16.46
N LEU A 277 3.46 33.52 15.78
CA LEU A 277 2.20 32.77 15.88
C LEU A 277 2.50 31.25 15.84
N ARG A 278 1.66 30.41 16.49
CA ARG A 278 1.85 28.94 16.65
C ARG A 278 2.73 28.33 15.55
N SER A 279 3.89 27.80 15.94
CA SER A 279 4.94 27.31 15.03
C SER A 279 4.61 26.02 14.27
N HIS A 280 3.47 25.39 14.59
CA HIS A 280 3.07 24.07 14.11
C HIS A 280 1.56 24.03 13.81
N GLU A 281 1.16 23.44 12.68
CA GLU A 281 -0.23 23.21 12.28
C GLU A 281 -0.32 21.87 11.56
N THR A 282 -1.36 21.08 11.81
CA THR A 282 -1.57 19.81 11.08
C THR A 282 -2.12 20.04 9.68
N PHE A 283 -2.14 18.99 8.85
CA PHE A 283 -2.77 19.06 7.53
C PHE A 283 -4.28 19.25 7.60
N ALA A 284 -4.96 18.61 8.55
CA ALA A 284 -6.37 18.86 8.84
C ALA A 284 -6.61 20.33 9.23
N GLU A 285 -5.88 20.84 10.22
CA GLU A 285 -6.01 22.24 10.66
C GLU A 285 -5.74 23.22 9.51
N THR A 286 -4.74 22.92 8.67
CA THR A 286 -4.42 23.72 7.50
C THR A 286 -5.57 23.78 6.50
N GLU A 287 -6.20 22.63 6.22
CA GLU A 287 -7.32 22.55 5.28
C GLU A 287 -8.56 23.25 5.84
N VAL A 288 -8.96 22.92 7.07
CA VAL A 288 -10.11 23.55 7.76
C VAL A 288 -9.94 25.06 7.85
N ARG A 289 -8.80 25.56 8.33
CA ARG A 289 -8.53 27.01 8.43
C ARG A 289 -8.56 27.70 7.07
N LYS A 290 -8.15 27.04 5.99
CA LYS A 290 -8.22 27.64 4.64
C LYS A 290 -9.66 27.66 4.13
N THR A 291 -10.43 26.61 4.36
CA THR A 291 -11.84 26.50 3.94
C THR A 291 -12.73 27.50 4.68
N LEU A 292 -12.44 27.81 5.95
CA LEU A 292 -13.26 28.73 6.75
C LEU A 292 -12.85 30.21 6.65
N ARG A 293 -12.02 30.59 5.66
CA ARG A 293 -11.64 32.00 5.49
C ARG A 293 -12.85 32.85 5.10
N ARG A 294 -12.89 34.06 5.63
CA ARG A 294 -13.91 35.07 5.35
C ARG A 294 -13.22 36.35 4.90
N THR A 295 -13.82 37.00 3.91
CA THR A 295 -13.49 38.37 3.54
C THR A 295 -13.55 39.26 4.79
N THR A 296 -12.73 40.31 4.82
CA THR A 296 -12.53 41.23 5.95
C THR A 296 -11.88 40.65 7.20
N VAL A 297 -11.69 39.32 7.30
CA VAL A 297 -10.96 38.69 8.41
C VAL A 297 -9.51 38.43 8.00
N PRO A 298 -8.50 39.06 8.64
CA PRO A 298 -7.10 38.89 8.26
C PRO A 298 -6.65 37.43 8.36
N THR A 299 -6.21 36.86 7.25
CA THR A 299 -5.56 35.55 7.24
C THR A 299 -4.15 35.61 7.84
N ARG A 300 -3.62 34.47 8.31
CA ARG A 300 -2.24 34.35 8.85
C ARG A 300 -1.10 34.70 7.87
N THR A 301 -1.41 35.14 6.65
CA THR A 301 -0.41 35.46 5.61
C THR A 301 -0.06 36.94 5.65
N ARG A 302 1.18 37.30 5.30
CA ARG A 302 1.62 38.70 5.15
C ARG A 302 1.37 39.29 3.76
N LYS A 303 0.63 38.58 2.89
CA LYS A 303 0.29 39.12 1.57
C LYS A 303 -0.71 40.25 1.73
N GLU A 304 -0.62 41.29 0.91
CA GLU A 304 -1.51 42.47 0.94
C GLU A 304 -2.98 42.06 0.89
N ASN A 305 -3.32 41.07 0.07
CA ASN A 305 -4.66 40.50 -0.03
C ASN A 305 -5.06 39.55 1.12
N ASN A 306 -4.53 39.72 2.34
CA ASN A 306 -4.81 38.80 3.45
C ASN A 306 -6.24 38.90 4.00
N ILE A 307 -6.91 40.05 3.81
CA ILE A 307 -8.31 40.31 4.17
C ILE A 307 -9.30 40.02 3.04
N GLU A 308 -8.83 39.84 1.81
CA GLU A 308 -9.69 39.62 0.63
C GLU A 308 -9.98 38.13 0.40
N LYS A 309 -9.42 37.24 1.25
CA LYS A 309 -9.50 35.79 1.04
C LYS A 309 -10.78 35.23 1.63
N GLU A 310 -11.60 34.64 0.77
CA GLU A 310 -12.74 33.83 1.16
C GLU A 310 -12.50 32.37 0.78
N GLY A 311 -12.85 31.44 1.67
CA GLY A 311 -12.78 30.02 1.44
C GLY A 311 -11.42 29.51 0.94
N ASN A 312 -11.46 28.33 0.31
CA ASN A 312 -10.31 27.62 -0.19
C ASN A 312 -10.42 27.42 -1.70
N PRO A 313 -10.06 28.45 -2.49
CA PRO A 313 -10.12 28.37 -3.94
C PRO A 313 -9.11 27.35 -4.49
N ASN A 314 -9.40 26.85 -5.68
CA ASN A 314 -8.53 25.98 -6.47
C ASN A 314 -8.16 24.69 -5.73
N ARG A 315 -9.17 24.02 -5.17
CA ARG A 315 -9.00 22.71 -4.53
C ARG A 315 -9.46 21.61 -5.44
N SER A 316 -8.63 20.58 -5.52
CA SER A 316 -8.93 19.34 -6.22
C SER A 316 -9.86 18.49 -5.40
N VAL A 317 -10.96 18.12 -6.03
CA VAL A 317 -11.94 17.16 -5.54
C VAL A 317 -12.26 16.16 -6.65
N SER A 318 -12.82 15.02 -6.28
CA SER A 318 -13.25 13.99 -7.23
C SER A 318 -14.72 13.67 -7.03
N MET A 319 -15.48 13.55 -8.12
CA MET A 319 -16.81 12.98 -8.12
C MET A 319 -16.73 11.50 -7.73
N ILE A 320 -17.54 11.10 -6.74
CA ILE A 320 -17.64 9.71 -6.28
C ILE A 320 -18.93 9.06 -6.82
N GLY A 321 -18.93 7.73 -6.94
CA GLY A 321 -20.03 6.94 -7.52
C GLY A 321 -19.56 5.96 -8.59
N TYR A 322 -20.34 4.89 -8.80
CA TYR A 322 -20.11 3.81 -9.79
C TYR A 322 -18.70 3.24 -9.82
N GLY A 323 -18.10 3.01 -8.64
CA GLY A 323 -16.75 2.49 -8.54
C GLY A 323 -15.63 3.52 -8.72
N SER A 324 -15.95 4.81 -8.69
CA SER A 324 -14.96 5.89 -8.65
C SER A 324 -14.16 5.87 -7.34
N PRO A 325 -12.83 5.65 -7.39
CA PRO A 325 -12.00 5.54 -6.19
C PRO A 325 -11.72 6.91 -5.56
N VAL A 326 -11.45 6.91 -4.26
CA VAL A 326 -11.02 8.11 -3.53
C VAL A 326 -9.50 8.31 -3.59
N PHE A 327 -9.06 9.56 -3.45
CA PHE A 327 -7.63 9.88 -3.47
C PHE A 327 -6.89 9.44 -2.19
N CYS A 328 -7.52 9.55 -1.02
CA CYS A 328 -6.93 9.22 0.29
C CYS A 328 -7.87 8.35 1.13
N ASN A 329 -7.31 7.73 2.18
CA ASN A 329 -8.03 6.96 3.21
C ASN A 329 -9.20 7.74 3.83
N ALA A 330 -9.04 9.04 4.08
CA ALA A 330 -10.05 9.88 4.70
C ALA A 330 -10.08 11.29 4.10
N GLY A 331 -11.22 11.96 4.24
CA GLY A 331 -11.39 13.31 3.75
C GLY A 331 -12.76 13.89 4.03
N PHE A 332 -13.06 15.00 3.36
CA PHE A 332 -14.35 15.67 3.45
C PHE A 332 -15.22 15.38 2.23
N LEU A 333 -16.54 15.41 2.41
CA LEU A 333 -17.52 15.37 1.34
C LEU A 333 -18.18 16.74 1.18
N ILE A 334 -18.48 17.06 -0.08
CA ILE A 334 -19.27 18.21 -0.51
C ILE A 334 -20.48 17.63 -1.25
N VAL A 335 -21.67 17.94 -0.79
CA VAL A 335 -22.92 17.39 -1.31
C VAL A 335 -23.69 18.50 -2.03
N ASP A 336 -24.10 18.23 -3.26
CA ASP A 336 -24.81 19.17 -4.14
C ASP A 336 -24.04 20.50 -4.34
N PRO A 337 -22.81 20.43 -4.88
CA PRO A 337 -21.91 21.58 -5.00
C PRO A 337 -22.48 22.65 -5.93
N ILE A 338 -22.27 23.92 -5.54
CA ILE A 338 -22.71 25.09 -6.32
C ILE A 338 -21.84 25.21 -7.58
N LEU A 339 -22.46 25.31 -8.76
CA LEU A 339 -21.75 25.38 -10.05
C LEU A 339 -20.79 26.57 -10.16
N ASP A 340 -21.13 27.70 -9.53
CA ASP A 340 -20.29 28.91 -9.53
C ASP A 340 -18.96 28.68 -8.79
N ASP A 341 -18.92 27.76 -7.83
CA ASP A 341 -17.70 27.41 -7.10
C ASP A 341 -16.79 26.46 -7.92
N ILE A 342 -17.26 25.91 -9.04
CA ILE A 342 -16.49 25.01 -9.90
C ILE A 342 -15.75 25.83 -10.98
N ALA A 343 -14.42 25.70 -11.01
CA ALA A 343 -13.56 26.36 -11.99
C ALA A 343 -13.34 25.49 -13.24
N THR A 344 -12.92 24.23 -13.05
CA THR A 344 -12.64 23.29 -14.15
C THR A 344 -13.09 21.87 -13.79
N ILE A 345 -13.35 21.07 -14.83
CA ILE A 345 -13.77 19.66 -14.74
C ILE A 345 -12.93 18.89 -15.75
N ASP A 346 -12.07 18.01 -15.27
CA ASP A 346 -11.13 17.21 -16.06
C ASP A 346 -11.45 15.71 -15.92
N LYS A 347 -11.45 15.01 -17.07
CA LYS A 347 -11.83 13.59 -17.15
C LYS A 347 -10.80 12.65 -16.52
N ILE A 348 -9.55 13.10 -16.43
CA ILE A 348 -8.37 12.43 -15.88
C ILE A 348 -7.56 13.54 -15.18
N ASP A 349 -6.77 13.21 -14.16
CA ASP A 349 -5.83 14.13 -13.52
C ASP A 349 -5.08 14.94 -14.58
N SER A 350 -5.32 16.26 -14.59
CA SER A 350 -4.67 17.18 -15.52
C SER A 350 -3.25 17.59 -15.06
N GLY A 351 -2.62 16.76 -14.20
CA GLY A 351 -1.24 16.90 -13.73
C GLY A 351 -1.10 17.73 -12.45
N THR A 352 -2.12 17.74 -11.60
CA THR A 352 -2.47 19.00 -10.97
C THR A 352 -1.97 19.19 -9.56
N GLY A 353 -1.62 18.16 -8.77
CA GLY A 353 -1.10 18.36 -7.41
C GLY A 353 0.02 19.42 -7.32
N ARG A 354 0.91 19.45 -8.33
CA ARG A 354 2.08 20.36 -8.41
C ARG A 354 1.96 21.46 -9.47
N PHE A 355 1.34 21.21 -10.63
CA PHE A 355 1.24 22.17 -11.74
C PHE A 355 -0.06 23.02 -11.72
N LYS A 356 -0.93 22.79 -10.71
CA LYS A 356 -2.21 23.47 -10.40
C LYS A 356 -2.23 24.98 -10.61
N LYS A 357 -1.17 25.66 -10.18
CA LYS A 357 -1.12 27.12 -10.19
C LYS A 357 -0.61 27.71 -11.49
N GLU A 358 0.10 26.93 -12.30
CA GLU A 358 0.71 27.43 -13.54
C GLU A 358 -0.31 27.36 -14.68
N LEU A 359 -1.00 26.23 -14.83
CA LEU A 359 -2.08 26.05 -15.81
C LEU A 359 -3.25 26.99 -15.53
N LEU A 360 -3.74 27.00 -14.28
CA LEU A 360 -4.88 27.84 -13.91
C LEU A 360 -4.56 29.35 -14.01
N LYS A 361 -3.31 29.77 -13.79
CA LYS A 361 -2.90 31.16 -14.05
C LYS A 361 -2.93 31.49 -15.54
N GLN A 362 -2.53 30.57 -16.41
CA GLN A 362 -2.59 30.78 -17.86
C GLN A 362 -4.03 30.83 -18.38
N ASP A 363 -4.93 30.01 -17.84
CA ASP A 363 -6.34 29.99 -18.22
C ASP A 363 -7.13 31.18 -17.66
N LEU A 364 -6.86 31.59 -16.41
CA LEU A 364 -7.42 32.81 -15.80
C LEU A 364 -7.00 34.07 -16.56
N LEU A 365 -5.76 34.13 -17.07
CA LEU A 365 -5.27 35.24 -17.89
C LEU A 365 -5.94 35.31 -19.28
N ARG A 366 -6.64 34.25 -19.70
CA ARG A 366 -7.30 34.13 -21.01
C ARG A 366 -8.83 34.21 -20.94
N GLU A 367 -9.42 34.45 -19.76
CA GLU A 367 -10.88 34.49 -19.52
C GLU A 367 -11.67 33.26 -20.06
N LYS A 368 -11.04 32.09 -20.16
CA LYS A 368 -11.65 30.86 -20.70
C LYS A 368 -12.28 29.98 -19.61
N LEU A 369 -12.97 30.56 -18.62
CA LEU A 369 -13.72 29.73 -17.67
C LEU A 369 -15.01 29.23 -18.33
N PRO A 370 -15.38 27.96 -18.13
CA PRO A 370 -16.57 27.41 -18.75
C PRO A 370 -17.83 28.08 -18.19
N SER A 371 -18.84 28.28 -19.04
CA SER A 371 -20.16 28.75 -18.60
C SER A 371 -20.84 27.70 -17.70
N ASN A 372 -21.88 28.08 -16.96
CA ASN A 372 -22.60 27.11 -16.12
C ASN A 372 -23.24 25.99 -16.96
N ASP A 373 -23.72 26.27 -18.16
CA ASP A 373 -24.22 25.24 -19.10
C ASP A 373 -23.11 24.28 -19.54
N GLU A 374 -21.90 24.79 -19.80
CA GLU A 374 -20.75 23.95 -20.15
C GLU A 374 -20.29 23.11 -18.96
N LYS A 375 -20.32 23.65 -17.73
CA LYS A 375 -20.02 22.91 -16.51
C LYS A 375 -21.02 21.77 -16.30
N THR A 376 -22.31 22.02 -16.44
CA THR A 376 -23.36 20.99 -16.33
C THR A 376 -23.12 19.86 -17.33
N LYS A 377 -22.92 20.17 -18.62
CA LYS A 377 -22.62 19.17 -19.65
C LYS A 377 -21.35 18.36 -19.35
N LYS A 378 -20.30 19.01 -18.82
CA LYS A 378 -19.06 18.32 -18.43
C LYS A 378 -19.26 17.41 -17.21
N LEU A 379 -20.04 17.83 -16.22
CA LEU A 379 -20.38 16.99 -15.07
C LEU A 379 -21.23 15.78 -15.50
N GLU A 380 -22.23 15.99 -16.34
CA GLU A 380 -23.05 14.90 -16.91
C GLU A 380 -22.18 13.92 -17.70
N ALA A 381 -21.31 14.42 -18.59
CA ALA A 381 -20.40 13.56 -19.36
C ALA A 381 -19.40 12.79 -18.48
N LEU A 382 -18.94 13.40 -17.38
CA LEU A 382 -18.09 12.71 -16.40
C LEU A 382 -18.87 11.62 -15.66
N HIS A 383 -20.09 11.94 -15.22
CA HIS A 383 -20.97 11.02 -14.53
C HIS A 383 -21.34 9.81 -15.39
N GLU A 384 -21.73 10.03 -16.65
CA GLU A 384 -22.00 8.96 -17.62
C GLU A 384 -20.76 8.08 -17.84
N ARG A 385 -19.56 8.68 -17.96
CA ARG A 385 -18.32 7.89 -18.06
C ARG A 385 -18.11 6.98 -16.85
N LEU A 386 -18.46 7.43 -15.63
CA LEU A 386 -18.37 6.60 -14.43
C LEU A 386 -19.38 5.43 -14.49
N LYS A 387 -20.61 5.67 -14.96
CA LYS A 387 -21.62 4.62 -15.18
C LYS A 387 -21.18 3.54 -16.16
N LEU A 388 -20.45 3.93 -17.22
CA LEU A 388 -19.88 3.01 -18.21
C LEU A 388 -18.69 2.20 -17.66
N GLY A 389 -18.34 2.38 -16.38
CA GLY A 389 -17.28 1.66 -15.69
C GLY A 389 -16.14 2.56 -15.24
N GLY A 390 -15.90 3.72 -15.85
CA GLY A 390 -14.79 4.58 -15.46
C GLY A 390 -13.41 3.90 -15.52
N SER A 391 -12.45 4.48 -14.81
CA SER A 391 -11.06 3.98 -14.76
C SER A 391 -10.80 3.23 -13.46
N SER A 392 -10.09 2.10 -13.53
CA SER A 392 -9.48 1.50 -12.34
C SER A 392 -8.42 2.43 -11.74
N ILE A 393 -8.05 2.16 -10.48
CA ILE A 393 -6.92 2.80 -9.82
C ILE A 393 -5.63 2.29 -10.47
N SER A 394 -5.16 2.92 -11.54
CA SER A 394 -3.83 2.64 -12.09
C SER A 394 -2.96 3.89 -12.15
N PHE A 395 -1.69 3.72 -11.74
CA PHE A 395 -0.64 4.69 -12.02
C PHE A 395 -0.14 4.48 -13.43
N GLY A 396 -0.14 5.54 -14.25
CA GLY A 396 0.61 5.56 -15.50
C GLY A 396 2.12 5.61 -15.23
N GLY A 397 2.73 4.51 -14.78
CA GLY A 397 4.19 4.35 -14.64
C GLY A 397 4.93 5.49 -13.92
N PHE A 398 6.25 5.55 -14.12
CA PHE A 398 7.16 6.59 -13.58
C PHE A 398 6.81 8.04 -14.00
N LEU A 399 5.77 8.24 -14.82
CA LEU A 399 5.36 9.54 -15.39
C LEU A 399 4.14 10.17 -14.70
N GLY A 400 3.58 9.55 -13.64
CA GLY A 400 2.79 10.28 -12.63
C GLY A 400 1.45 10.85 -13.09
N VAL A 401 0.80 10.31 -14.12
CA VAL A 401 -0.60 10.65 -14.45
C VAL A 401 -1.52 9.72 -13.67
N SER A 402 -2.26 10.29 -12.72
CA SER A 402 -3.26 9.55 -11.96
C SER A 402 -4.57 9.44 -12.76
N ARG A 403 -5.18 8.25 -12.82
CA ARG A 403 -6.45 8.06 -13.56
C ARG A 403 -7.72 8.44 -12.78
N HIS A 404 -7.58 9.18 -11.68
CA HIS A 404 -8.73 9.76 -10.97
C HIS A 404 -9.35 10.92 -11.78
N ASN A 405 -10.66 11.12 -11.62
CA ASN A 405 -11.29 12.33 -12.13
C ASN A 405 -10.94 13.52 -11.23
N GLU A 406 -10.84 14.71 -11.81
CA GLU A 406 -10.52 15.90 -11.07
C GLU A 406 -11.46 17.06 -11.40
N ILE A 407 -11.95 17.68 -10.34
CA ILE A 407 -12.75 18.89 -10.38
C ILE A 407 -12.04 19.93 -9.52
N ILE A 408 -11.85 21.12 -10.06
CA ILE A 408 -11.26 22.24 -9.32
C ILE A 408 -12.40 23.09 -8.76
N CYS A 409 -12.49 23.15 -7.43
CA CYS A 409 -13.58 23.77 -6.71
C CYS A 409 -13.09 24.82 -5.70
N HIS A 410 -13.88 25.86 -5.49
CA HIS A 410 -13.76 26.82 -4.40
C HIS A 410 -14.56 26.33 -3.20
N ILE A 411 -13.85 25.74 -2.25
CA ILE A 411 -14.52 25.12 -1.10
C ILE A 411 -14.71 26.15 0.02
N LYS A 412 -15.97 26.38 0.42
CA LYS A 412 -16.37 27.32 1.49
C LYS A 412 -16.84 26.61 2.77
N ASN A 413 -17.28 25.36 2.66
CA ASN A 413 -17.76 24.50 3.74
C ASN A 413 -17.63 23.02 3.34
N TYR A 414 -17.86 22.13 4.31
CA TYR A 414 -17.97 20.70 4.11
C TYR A 414 -19.27 20.20 4.75
N ASP A 415 -19.84 19.15 4.17
CA ASP A 415 -21.15 18.63 4.58
C ASP A 415 -21.03 17.34 5.38
N ALA A 416 -20.00 16.54 5.10
CA ALA A 416 -19.70 15.31 5.81
C ALA A 416 -18.20 14.96 5.78
N ILE A 417 -17.82 13.93 6.53
CA ILE A 417 -16.51 13.26 6.49
C ILE A 417 -16.69 11.90 5.82
N TYR A 418 -15.71 11.47 5.02
CA TYR A 418 -15.63 10.08 4.58
C TYR A 418 -14.36 9.40 5.10
N PHE A 419 -14.42 8.07 5.22
CA PHE A 419 -13.25 7.21 5.13
C PHE A 419 -13.51 6.05 4.17
N SER A 420 -12.45 5.47 3.65
CA SER A 420 -12.50 4.30 2.79
C SER A 420 -11.42 3.29 3.17
N ASN A 421 -11.81 2.01 3.17
CA ASN A 421 -10.90 0.89 3.34
C ASN A 421 -10.43 0.32 1.98
N ASP A 422 -10.89 0.91 0.87
CA ASP A 422 -10.47 0.48 -0.45
C ASP A 422 -9.01 0.87 -0.69
N PRO A 423 -8.32 0.12 -1.58
CA PRO A 423 -7.08 0.60 -2.15
C PRO A 423 -7.24 2.01 -2.70
N ASN A 424 -6.22 2.86 -2.53
CA ASN A 424 -6.27 4.23 -3.05
C ASN A 424 -4.90 4.73 -3.51
N LEU A 425 -4.94 5.83 -4.26
CA LEU A 425 -3.79 6.42 -4.91
C LEU A 425 -2.72 6.87 -3.91
N PHE A 426 -3.14 7.53 -2.83
CA PHE A 426 -2.21 8.05 -1.84
C PHE A 426 -1.40 6.96 -1.15
N ASN A 427 -2.01 5.81 -0.83
CA ASN A 427 -1.27 4.72 -0.20
C ASN A 427 -0.19 4.17 -1.12
N SER A 428 -0.49 3.96 -2.42
CA SER A 428 0.50 3.47 -3.40
C SER A 428 1.74 4.38 -3.45
N ASP A 429 1.47 5.67 -3.41
CA ASP A 429 2.44 6.75 -3.56
C ASP A 429 3.29 6.95 -2.29
N LEU A 430 2.69 6.83 -1.11
CA LEU A 430 3.37 7.07 0.16
C LEU A 430 3.94 5.80 0.79
N TYR A 431 3.20 4.70 0.76
CA TYR A 431 3.50 3.45 1.47
C TYR A 431 4.06 2.36 0.57
N TYR A 432 4.22 2.62 -0.74
CA TYR A 432 4.61 1.62 -1.74
C TYR A 432 3.66 0.41 -1.78
N SER A 433 2.44 0.58 -1.27
CA SER A 433 1.35 -0.39 -1.28
C SER A 433 0.05 0.35 -1.53
N ARG A 434 -0.79 -0.16 -2.42
CA ARG A 434 -2.12 0.43 -2.65
C ARG A 434 -3.08 0.16 -1.49
N GLU A 435 -2.82 -0.85 -0.68
CA GLU A 435 -3.68 -1.27 0.42
C GLU A 435 -3.55 -0.36 1.64
N ILE A 436 -4.59 -0.36 2.47
CA ILE A 436 -4.56 0.31 3.77
C ILE A 436 -3.64 -0.43 4.75
N THR A 437 -3.09 0.30 5.71
CA THR A 437 -2.24 -0.24 6.77
C THR A 437 -3.02 -1.10 7.77
N HIS A 438 -4.25 -0.69 8.08
CA HIS A 438 -5.16 -1.38 8.98
C HIS A 438 -6.61 -0.91 8.76
N ILE A 439 -7.61 -1.78 8.96
CA ILE A 439 -9.05 -1.46 8.78
C ILE A 439 -9.57 -0.30 9.64
N TYR A 440 -8.85 0.06 10.71
CA TYR A 440 -9.20 1.18 11.60
C TYR A 440 -8.42 2.46 11.31
N ALA A 441 -7.33 2.42 10.54
CA ALA A 441 -6.54 3.61 10.25
C ALA A 441 -7.36 4.68 9.52
N PRO A 442 -8.07 4.39 8.40
CA PRO A 442 -8.92 5.36 7.72
C PRO A 442 -10.00 5.96 8.63
N ARG A 443 -10.61 5.14 9.48
CA ARG A 443 -11.67 5.57 10.39
C ARG A 443 -11.16 6.52 11.48
N LEU A 444 -10.00 6.22 12.07
CA LEU A 444 -9.35 7.09 13.06
C LEU A 444 -8.89 8.42 12.42
N GLU A 445 -8.41 8.39 11.18
CA GLU A 445 -8.13 9.60 10.38
C GLU A 445 -9.39 10.44 10.16
N ALA A 446 -10.54 9.83 9.84
CA ALA A 446 -11.81 10.53 9.70
C ALA A 446 -12.30 11.15 11.02
N ILE A 447 -12.13 10.45 12.15
CA ILE A 447 -12.44 11.00 13.48
C ILE A 447 -11.57 12.24 13.75
N PHE A 448 -10.29 12.19 13.41
CA PHE A 448 -9.38 13.33 13.55
C PHE A 448 -9.88 14.54 12.74
N LEU A 449 -10.24 14.34 11.47
CA LEU A 449 -10.80 15.39 10.61
C LEU A 449 -12.11 15.97 11.17
N ARG A 450 -13.02 15.12 11.65
CA ARG A 450 -14.28 15.54 12.28
C ARG A 450 -14.01 16.45 13.48
N ASN A 451 -13.12 16.03 14.38
CA ASN A 451 -12.79 16.76 15.60
C ASN A 451 -12.15 18.12 15.30
N GLU A 452 -11.24 18.21 14.33
CA GLU A 452 -10.66 19.50 13.92
C GLU A 452 -11.69 20.44 13.29
N TYR A 453 -12.63 19.90 12.51
CA TYR A 453 -13.70 20.69 11.93
C TYR A 453 -14.67 21.20 13.01
N GLU A 454 -15.07 20.33 13.94
CA GLU A 454 -15.94 20.67 15.07
C GLU A 454 -15.30 21.73 15.97
N LYS A 455 -14.01 21.58 16.29
CA LYS A 455 -13.23 22.57 17.05
C LYS A 455 -13.21 23.95 16.39
N ALA A 456 -13.22 24.00 15.06
CA ALA A 456 -13.16 25.26 14.32
C ALA A 456 -14.53 25.90 14.04
N THR A 457 -15.62 25.13 14.07
CA THR A 457 -16.96 25.58 13.61
C THR A 457 -18.08 25.37 14.64
N HIS A 458 -17.83 24.61 15.70
CA HIS A 458 -18.85 24.06 16.60
C HIS A 458 -19.89 23.16 15.91
N LYS A 459 -19.64 22.75 14.65
CA LYS A 459 -20.50 21.84 13.89
C LYS A 459 -19.86 20.45 13.85
N LYS A 460 -20.58 19.46 14.36
CA LYS A 460 -20.21 18.05 14.24
C LYS A 460 -20.73 17.48 12.92
N LEU A 461 -19.82 17.14 12.01
CA LEU A 461 -20.17 16.55 10.71
C LEU A 461 -20.44 15.04 10.83
N PRO A 462 -21.42 14.49 10.07
CA PRO A 462 -21.62 13.05 9.99
C PRO A 462 -20.43 12.38 9.29
N VAL A 463 -20.15 11.12 9.66
CA VAL A 463 -19.09 10.30 9.08
C VAL A 463 -19.71 9.21 8.22
N PHE A 464 -19.18 9.02 7.02
CA PHE A 464 -19.58 7.96 6.10
C PHE A 464 -18.40 7.03 5.80
N GLU A 465 -18.67 5.74 5.82
CA GLU A 465 -17.80 4.72 5.24
C GLU A 465 -18.15 4.58 3.76
N TYR A 466 -17.18 4.75 2.87
CA TYR A 466 -17.36 4.65 1.42
C TYR A 466 -16.45 3.57 0.86
N SER A 467 -17.01 2.69 0.03
CA SER A 467 -16.25 1.76 -0.81
C SER A 467 -16.69 1.93 -2.26
N SER A 468 -15.74 2.37 -3.07
CA SER A 468 -15.80 2.31 -4.53
C SER A 468 -15.77 0.87 -5.05
N THR A 469 -14.92 0.01 -4.51
CA THR A 469 -14.78 -1.41 -4.93
C THR A 469 -16.08 -2.17 -4.76
N HIS A 470 -16.78 -1.95 -3.65
CA HIS A 470 -18.04 -2.61 -3.34
C HIS A 470 -19.29 -1.74 -3.62
N ASN A 471 -19.09 -0.52 -4.15
CA ASN A 471 -20.14 0.48 -4.41
C ASN A 471 -21.11 0.64 -3.23
N THR A 472 -20.55 0.83 -2.04
CA THR A 472 -21.33 1.03 -0.80
C THR A 472 -21.01 2.36 -0.16
N VAL A 473 -22.03 2.93 0.47
CA VAL A 473 -21.89 4.04 1.40
C VAL A 473 -22.72 3.71 2.63
N ARG A 474 -22.11 3.87 3.81
CA ARG A 474 -22.74 3.60 5.09
C ARG A 474 -22.56 4.79 6.02
N LYS A 475 -23.65 5.29 6.58
CA LYS A 475 -23.54 6.31 7.62
C LYS A 475 -23.05 5.64 8.91
N VAL A 476 -21.95 6.12 9.47
CA VAL A 476 -21.43 5.57 10.72
C VAL A 476 -22.26 6.08 11.89
N PRO A 477 -22.90 5.19 12.66
CA PRO A 477 -23.67 5.58 13.84
C PRO A 477 -22.77 6.16 14.94
N GLU A 478 -23.31 7.08 15.74
CA GLU A 478 -22.54 7.75 16.80
C GLU A 478 -22.18 6.80 17.95
N GLU A 479 -22.97 5.76 18.18
CA GLU A 479 -22.69 4.68 19.14
C GLU A 479 -21.41 3.91 18.79
N GLU A 480 -21.04 3.83 17.51
CA GLU A 480 -19.77 3.23 17.11
C GLU A 480 -18.58 4.20 17.27
N LEU A 481 -18.84 5.49 17.50
CA LEU A 481 -17.82 6.56 17.64
C LEU A 481 -17.68 7.05 19.09
N THR A 482 -18.07 6.21 20.04
CA THR A 482 -17.89 6.47 21.48
C THR A 482 -16.42 6.41 21.89
N ARG A 483 -16.08 7.09 22.99
CA ARG A 483 -14.73 7.07 23.60
C ARG A 483 -14.19 5.63 23.76
N GLU A 484 -15.03 4.72 24.25
CA GLU A 484 -14.66 3.32 24.45
C GLU A 484 -14.37 2.59 23.13
N ASN A 485 -15.21 2.80 22.10
CA ASN A 485 -15.00 2.18 20.79
C ASN A 485 -13.75 2.74 20.09
N ILE A 486 -13.50 4.04 20.19
CA ILE A 486 -12.28 4.68 19.67
C ILE A 486 -11.03 4.11 20.34
N LYS A 487 -11.05 3.94 21.67
CA LYS A 487 -9.95 3.30 22.41
C LYS A 487 -9.70 1.86 21.93
N LYS A 488 -10.76 1.06 21.75
CA LYS A 488 -10.67 -0.30 21.21
C LYS A 488 -10.05 -0.33 19.81
N MET A 489 -10.42 0.60 18.93
CA MET A 489 -9.83 0.72 17.59
C MET A 489 -8.32 0.95 17.65
N TRP A 490 -7.87 1.87 18.51
CA TRP A 490 -6.45 2.15 18.73
C TRP A 490 -5.69 0.94 19.26
N VAL A 491 -6.22 0.27 20.30
CA VAL A 491 -5.59 -0.91 20.89
C VAL A 491 -5.48 -2.04 19.88
N CYS A 492 -6.55 -2.32 19.11
CA CYS A 492 -6.55 -3.36 18.09
C CYS A 492 -5.50 -3.10 17.00
N MET A 493 -5.50 -1.89 16.42
CA MET A 493 -4.56 -1.51 15.36
C MET A 493 -3.11 -1.58 15.82
N CYS A 494 -2.80 -1.09 17.03
CA CYS A 494 -1.45 -1.17 17.59
C CYS A 494 -1.06 -2.61 17.94
N SER A 495 -2.00 -3.40 18.46
CA SER A 495 -1.81 -4.84 18.75
C SER A 495 -1.41 -5.59 17.48
N ASP A 496 -2.14 -5.40 16.39
CA ASP A 496 -1.91 -6.17 15.17
C ASP A 496 -0.59 -5.78 14.51
N TYR A 497 -0.25 -4.49 14.50
CA TYR A 497 1.09 -4.02 14.11
C TYR A 497 2.21 -4.65 14.95
N MET A 498 2.05 -4.75 16.28
CA MET A 498 3.02 -5.39 17.16
C MET A 498 3.13 -6.90 16.90
N LYS A 499 2.02 -7.61 16.67
CA LYS A 499 2.01 -9.04 16.35
C LYS A 499 2.73 -9.32 15.03
N GLU A 500 2.50 -8.51 14.01
CA GLU A 500 3.23 -8.62 12.74
C GLU A 500 4.74 -8.41 12.92
N ALA A 501 5.12 -7.41 13.73
CA ALA A 501 6.52 -7.20 14.11
C ALA A 501 7.13 -8.43 14.79
N PHE A 502 6.41 -9.06 15.73
CA PHE A 502 6.84 -10.28 16.42
C PHE A 502 6.96 -11.52 15.51
N LEU A 503 6.24 -11.55 14.40
CA LEU A 503 6.32 -12.61 13.40
C LEU A 503 7.47 -12.41 12.39
N GLY A 504 8.19 -11.28 12.44
CA GLY A 504 9.21 -10.93 11.45
C GLY A 504 8.60 -10.44 10.13
N GLY A 505 7.37 -9.89 10.18
CA GLY A 505 6.73 -9.25 9.04
C GLY A 505 7.48 -8.00 8.57
N ARG A 506 7.07 -7.45 7.42
CA ARG A 506 7.64 -6.21 6.86
C ARG A 506 7.15 -4.97 7.61
N VAL A 507 7.56 -4.80 8.86
CA VAL A 507 7.30 -3.59 9.66
C VAL A 507 8.48 -2.63 9.59
N PHE A 508 8.20 -1.32 9.67
CA PHE A 508 9.25 -0.28 9.58
C PHE A 508 10.16 -0.23 10.82
N ILE A 509 9.62 -0.54 11.99
CA ILE A 509 10.41 -0.73 13.21
C ILE A 509 10.92 -2.16 13.26
N ALA A 510 12.25 -2.30 13.29
CA ALA A 510 12.89 -3.60 13.49
C ALA A 510 12.40 -4.28 14.78
N PHE A 511 12.22 -5.60 14.74
CA PHE A 511 11.63 -6.41 15.81
C PHE A 511 12.20 -6.07 17.20
N GLU A 512 13.52 -5.86 17.32
CA GLU A 512 14.16 -5.57 18.59
C GLU A 512 13.73 -4.24 19.21
N LYS A 513 13.28 -3.29 18.40
CA LYS A 513 12.89 -1.94 18.83
C LYS A 513 11.44 -1.89 19.32
N ILE A 514 10.58 -2.86 19.03
CA ILE A 514 9.16 -2.80 19.42
C ILE A 514 8.96 -2.83 20.95
N PHE A 515 9.87 -3.53 21.65
CA PHE A 515 9.86 -3.66 23.10
C PHE A 515 10.03 -2.31 23.81
N ASP A 516 10.88 -1.44 23.27
CA ASP A 516 11.24 -0.16 23.88
C ASP A 516 10.68 1.06 23.11
N ALA A 517 10.01 0.83 21.98
CA ALA A 517 9.45 1.89 21.15
C ALA A 517 8.49 2.77 21.98
N PRO A 518 8.59 4.11 21.88
CA PRO A 518 7.58 4.99 22.44
C PRO A 518 6.18 4.64 21.91
N ILE A 519 5.16 4.64 22.77
CA ILE A 519 3.78 4.34 22.38
C ILE A 519 3.29 5.27 21.26
N GLN A 520 3.75 6.51 21.24
CA GLN A 520 3.44 7.49 20.19
C GLN A 520 3.98 7.06 18.81
N ASP A 521 5.15 6.41 18.76
CA ASP A 521 5.72 5.89 17.52
C ASP A 521 4.95 4.65 17.06
N ILE A 522 4.56 3.77 17.97
CA ILE A 522 3.69 2.61 17.67
C ILE A 522 2.36 3.08 17.07
N LYS A 523 1.71 4.08 17.67
CA LYS A 523 0.48 4.68 17.15
C LYS A 523 0.66 5.26 15.74
N THR A 524 1.74 6.01 15.53
CA THR A 524 2.01 6.67 14.26
C THR A 524 2.29 5.65 13.15
N LEU A 525 3.09 4.63 13.44
CA LEU A 525 3.50 3.64 12.45
C LEU A 525 2.45 2.57 12.19
N SER A 526 1.64 2.20 13.19
CA SER A 526 0.49 1.32 12.94
C SER A 526 -0.56 1.99 12.03
N MET A 527 -0.67 3.32 12.07
CA MET A 527 -1.58 4.07 11.20
C MET A 527 -0.98 4.35 9.81
N TYR A 528 0.28 4.79 9.75
CA TYR A 528 0.87 5.32 8.51
C TYR A 528 2.03 4.48 7.96
N SER A 529 2.47 3.41 8.61
CA SER A 529 3.67 2.62 8.25
C SER A 529 5.01 3.38 8.18
N LEU A 530 4.98 4.72 8.14
CA LEU A 530 6.12 5.60 7.97
C LEU A 530 6.07 6.75 8.97
N PRO A 531 7.22 7.15 9.53
CA PRO A 531 7.29 8.28 10.47
C PRO A 531 7.17 9.65 9.79
N PHE A 532 7.30 9.71 8.46
CA PHE A 532 7.28 10.96 7.69
C PHE A 532 6.38 10.84 6.46
N ASN A 533 5.80 11.98 6.07
CA ASN A 533 5.09 12.14 4.82
C ASN A 533 6.06 12.69 3.74
N HIS A 534 6.48 11.84 2.80
CA HIS A 534 7.41 12.20 1.73
C HIS A 534 6.84 13.23 0.74
N TYR A 535 5.52 13.24 0.52
CA TYR A 535 4.84 14.22 -0.33
C TYR A 535 4.87 15.64 0.24
N ALA A 536 5.06 15.76 1.55
CA ALA A 536 4.99 17.00 2.30
C ALA A 536 6.35 17.70 2.50
N TYR A 537 7.41 17.28 1.81
CA TYR A 537 8.80 17.64 2.16
C TYR A 537 9.26 17.00 3.48
N ASN A 538 8.99 15.70 3.67
CA ASN A 538 9.34 14.91 4.86
C ASN A 538 8.78 15.49 6.18
N ARG A 539 7.49 15.91 6.19
CA ARG A 539 6.84 16.33 7.44
C ARG A 539 6.65 15.15 8.36
N LYS A 540 6.87 15.37 9.65
CA LYS A 540 6.69 14.34 10.67
C LYS A 540 5.22 14.00 10.82
N ASN A 541 4.89 12.72 10.69
CA ASN A 541 3.58 12.21 11.05
C ASN A 541 3.43 12.27 12.58
N SER A 542 2.25 12.67 13.05
CA SER A 542 1.85 12.63 14.45
C SER A 542 0.74 11.60 14.58
N PRO A 543 0.54 10.94 15.73
CA PRO A 543 -0.60 10.05 15.85
C PRO A 543 -1.91 10.85 15.84
N ALA A 544 -2.95 10.27 15.24
CA ALA A 544 -4.24 10.92 15.08
C ALA A 544 -5.04 11.04 16.38
N ASP A 545 -4.54 10.58 17.54
CA ASP A 545 -5.13 10.89 18.83
C ASP A 545 -4.63 12.23 19.41
N SER A 546 -3.69 12.89 18.73
CA SER A 546 -3.10 14.17 19.14
C SER A 546 -4.11 15.33 19.29
N ASN A 547 -5.30 15.22 18.69
CA ASN A 547 -6.37 16.20 18.88
C ASN A 547 -7.43 15.84 19.92
N TYR A 548 -7.28 14.72 20.62
CA TYR A 548 -8.13 14.39 21.76
C TYR A 548 -7.70 15.19 22.99
N GLU A 549 -8.56 15.26 24.01
CA GLU A 549 -8.16 15.78 25.30
C GLU A 549 -7.04 14.93 25.92
N LYS A 550 -6.14 15.57 26.69
CA LYS A 550 -4.95 14.91 27.22
C LYS A 550 -5.27 13.68 28.07
N ALA A 551 -6.32 13.76 28.89
CA ALA A 551 -6.79 12.63 29.70
C ALA A 551 -7.14 11.40 28.85
N PHE A 552 -7.74 11.59 27.68
CA PHE A 552 -8.09 10.48 26.78
C PHE A 552 -6.87 9.94 26.01
N GLN A 553 -5.95 10.81 25.60
CA GLN A 553 -4.68 10.38 25.01
C GLN A 553 -3.89 9.47 25.97
N ASP A 554 -3.87 9.83 27.25
CA ASP A 554 -3.18 9.06 28.29
C ASP A 554 -3.89 7.72 28.57
N GLU A 555 -5.22 7.70 28.58
CA GLU A 555 -6.02 6.48 28.67
C GLU A 555 -5.71 5.50 27.51
N ILE A 556 -5.70 5.99 26.26
CA ILE A 556 -5.34 5.18 25.09
C ILE A 556 -3.90 4.68 25.20
N SER A 557 -2.96 5.55 25.58
CA SER A 557 -1.55 5.19 25.70
C SER A 557 -1.33 4.11 26.75
N LYS A 558 -2.03 4.21 27.88
CA LYS A 558 -2.00 3.20 28.95
C LYS A 558 -2.56 1.86 28.46
N ALA A 559 -3.70 1.85 27.77
CA ALA A 559 -4.29 0.63 27.25
C ALA A 559 -3.39 -0.08 26.22
N ILE A 560 -2.74 0.67 25.32
CA ILE A 560 -1.77 0.10 24.37
C ILE A 560 -0.54 -0.43 25.09
N GLN A 561 -0.06 0.24 26.14
CA GLN A 561 1.06 -0.23 26.95
C GLN A 561 0.72 -1.55 27.66
N GLU A 562 -0.48 -1.67 28.21
CA GLU A 562 -0.97 -2.90 28.85
C GLU A 562 -1.05 -4.05 27.83
N GLU A 563 -1.60 -3.79 26.64
CA GLU A 563 -1.66 -4.80 25.57
C GLU A 563 -0.25 -5.17 25.07
N ARG A 564 0.67 -4.21 24.96
CA ARG A 564 2.08 -4.50 24.63
C ARG A 564 2.71 -5.45 25.64
N ASN A 565 2.53 -5.19 26.94
CA ASN A 565 3.08 -6.03 27.99
C ASN A 565 2.51 -7.46 27.92
N LYS A 566 1.19 -7.58 27.66
CA LYS A 566 0.53 -8.86 27.44
C LYS A 566 1.10 -9.61 26.23
N LEU A 567 1.22 -8.96 25.08
CA LEU A 567 1.77 -9.59 23.87
C LEU A 567 3.24 -9.99 24.04
N ILE A 568 4.04 -9.20 24.75
CA ILE A 568 5.42 -9.57 25.11
C ILE A 568 5.41 -10.85 25.95
N SER A 569 4.56 -10.93 26.97
CA SER A 569 4.46 -12.12 27.84
C SER A 569 3.98 -13.39 27.09
N GLU A 570 3.01 -13.24 26.18
CA GLU A 570 2.56 -14.33 25.30
C GLU A 570 3.70 -14.79 24.37
N TYR A 571 4.45 -13.85 23.82
CA TYR A 571 5.58 -14.13 22.95
C TYR A 571 6.75 -14.78 23.71
N GLU A 572 7.06 -14.32 24.93
CA GLU A 572 8.01 -14.95 25.84
C GLU A 572 7.65 -16.40 26.12
N THR A 573 6.37 -16.67 26.40
CA THR A 573 5.85 -18.02 26.62
C THR A 573 6.03 -18.90 25.37
N LYS A 574 5.77 -18.36 24.19
CA LYS A 574 6.00 -19.05 22.91
C LYS A 574 7.48 -19.39 22.72
N ILE A 575 8.38 -18.44 22.93
CA ILE A 575 9.83 -18.63 22.80
C ILE A 575 10.33 -19.69 23.80
N LYS A 576 9.85 -19.64 25.04
CA LYS A 576 10.14 -20.65 26.07
C LYS A 576 9.77 -22.06 25.62
N ILE A 577 8.55 -22.24 25.09
CA ILE A 577 8.07 -23.54 24.60
C ILE A 577 8.93 -24.01 23.42
N GLN A 578 9.25 -23.13 22.47
CA GLN A 578 10.05 -23.48 21.30
C GLN A 578 11.49 -23.87 21.68
N ILE A 579 12.11 -23.18 22.64
CA ILE A 579 13.44 -23.54 23.17
C ILE A 579 13.39 -24.92 23.84
N ARG A 580 12.41 -25.16 24.72
CA ARG A 580 12.26 -26.45 25.44
C ARG A 580 12.05 -27.64 24.50
N LYS A 581 11.37 -27.41 23.38
CA LYS A 581 11.16 -28.43 22.34
C LYS A 581 12.35 -28.60 21.39
N GLY A 582 13.38 -27.76 21.49
CA GLY A 582 14.49 -27.73 20.55
C GLY A 582 14.14 -27.16 19.16
N GLU A 583 12.95 -26.56 19.01
CA GLU A 583 12.47 -25.95 17.76
C GLU A 583 13.15 -24.60 17.48
N LEU A 584 13.66 -23.93 18.53
CA LEU A 584 14.34 -22.64 18.43
C LEU A 584 15.60 -22.62 19.28
N SER A 585 16.74 -22.29 18.68
CA SER A 585 18.00 -22.11 19.42
C SER A 585 17.94 -20.85 20.30
N PRO A 586 18.33 -20.94 21.59
CA PRO A 586 18.54 -19.78 22.45
C PRO A 586 19.51 -18.72 21.90
N LEU A 587 20.41 -19.12 21.00
CA LEU A 587 21.40 -18.22 20.38
C LEU A 587 20.86 -17.52 19.12
N SER A 588 19.66 -17.88 18.64
CA SER A 588 19.01 -17.17 17.54
C SER A 588 18.62 -15.76 17.96
N ASP A 589 18.68 -14.80 17.05
CA ASP A 589 18.34 -13.39 17.32
C ASP A 589 16.95 -13.26 17.96
N LYS A 590 15.99 -14.02 17.42
CA LYS A 590 14.61 -14.07 17.90
C LYS A 590 14.50 -14.48 19.38
N ALA A 591 15.28 -15.48 19.80
CA ALA A 591 15.32 -15.92 21.18
C ALA A 591 16.15 -14.97 22.05
N PHE A 592 17.32 -14.57 21.55
CA PHE A 592 18.27 -13.75 22.28
C PHE A 592 17.68 -12.40 22.70
N PHE A 593 16.95 -11.70 21.83
CA PHE A 593 16.33 -10.41 22.20
C PHE A 593 15.30 -10.53 23.32
N VAL A 594 14.65 -11.68 23.44
CA VAL A 594 13.69 -11.94 24.53
C VAL A 594 14.45 -12.27 25.81
N LEU A 595 15.42 -13.20 25.73
CA LEU A 595 16.26 -13.60 26.85
C LEU A 595 17.10 -12.44 27.41
N SER A 596 17.57 -11.53 26.55
CA SER A 596 18.36 -10.38 26.96
C SER A 596 17.57 -9.37 27.81
N ARG A 597 16.24 -9.35 27.68
CA ARG A 597 15.35 -8.44 28.41
C ARG A 597 14.62 -9.09 29.59
N ASN A 598 14.60 -10.42 29.67
CA ASN A 598 13.93 -11.16 30.75
C ASN A 598 14.91 -12.06 31.53
N PRO A 599 15.56 -11.53 32.59
CA PRO A 599 16.48 -12.30 33.42
C PRO A 599 15.84 -13.53 34.09
N ALA A 600 14.56 -13.45 34.47
CA ALA A 600 13.85 -14.58 35.07
C ALA A 600 13.71 -15.74 34.07
N LEU A 601 13.38 -15.43 32.81
CA LEU A 601 13.29 -16.43 31.75
C LEU A 601 14.65 -17.06 31.43
N VAL A 602 15.74 -16.30 31.51
CA VAL A 602 17.12 -16.82 31.37
C VAL A 602 17.43 -17.85 32.46
N GLU A 603 17.04 -17.59 33.70
CA GLU A 603 17.20 -18.54 34.79
C GLU A 603 16.31 -19.78 34.62
N GLU A 604 15.06 -19.61 34.19
CA GLU A 604 14.14 -20.73 33.94
C GLU A 604 14.58 -21.66 32.80
N LEU A 605 15.35 -21.13 31.83
CA LEU A 605 15.90 -21.86 30.70
C LEU A 605 17.40 -22.13 30.84
N ARG A 606 17.95 -22.01 32.06
CA ARG A 606 19.38 -22.14 32.35
C ARG A 606 19.96 -23.43 31.76
N THR A 607 19.26 -24.56 31.90
CA THR A 607 19.72 -25.86 31.42
C THR A 607 19.85 -25.89 29.91
N GLU A 608 18.80 -25.47 29.19
CA GLU A 608 18.72 -25.46 27.73
C GLU A 608 19.72 -24.46 27.13
N ILE A 609 19.86 -23.27 27.74
CA ILE A 609 20.83 -22.25 27.34
C ILE A 609 22.26 -22.77 27.54
N THR A 610 22.55 -23.32 28.73
CA THR A 610 23.89 -23.85 29.05
C THR A 610 24.26 -25.00 28.12
N GLN A 611 23.33 -25.93 27.87
CA GLN A 611 23.54 -27.03 26.94
C GLN A 611 23.79 -26.51 25.52
N THR A 612 23.01 -25.53 25.06
CA THR A 612 23.22 -24.92 23.74
C THR A 612 24.60 -24.28 23.65
N ILE A 613 25.00 -23.48 24.64
CA ILE A 613 26.32 -22.83 24.70
C ILE A 613 27.45 -23.88 24.71
N ARG A 614 27.32 -24.96 25.49
CA ARG A 614 28.32 -26.03 25.56
C ARG A 614 28.44 -26.83 24.26
N SER A 615 27.32 -27.03 23.58
CA SER A 615 27.26 -27.71 22.29
C SER A 615 27.61 -26.81 21.10
N PHE A 616 27.77 -25.51 21.33
CA PHE A 616 28.12 -24.55 20.30
C PHE A 616 29.60 -24.73 19.94
N ASP A 617 29.86 -25.61 18.97
CA ASP A 617 31.19 -25.83 18.42
C ASP A 617 31.51 -24.76 17.36
N ALA A 618 32.56 -23.96 17.62
CA ALA A 618 33.05 -22.96 16.69
C ALA A 618 33.95 -23.55 15.59
N GLN A 619 34.37 -24.82 15.68
CA GLN A 619 35.37 -25.42 14.80
C GLN A 619 34.82 -26.09 13.52
N SER A 620 33.50 -26.09 13.27
CA SER A 620 32.94 -26.57 12.00
C SER A 620 33.21 -25.59 10.85
N LYS A 621 34.36 -25.80 10.18
CA LYS A 621 34.94 -25.18 8.96
C LYS A 621 34.88 -23.64 8.85
N PRO A 622 36.04 -22.95 8.70
CA PRO A 622 36.05 -21.56 8.26
C PRO A 622 35.50 -21.45 6.83
N LEU A 623 34.67 -20.43 6.60
CA LEU A 623 34.05 -20.14 5.31
C LEU A 623 35.12 -19.84 4.24
N SER A 624 34.95 -20.45 3.07
CA SER A 624 35.73 -20.19 1.86
C SER A 624 35.43 -18.79 1.31
N TYR A 625 36.46 -18.12 0.80
CA TYR A 625 36.50 -16.74 0.28
C TYR A 625 35.61 -16.46 -0.96
N GLY A 626 34.75 -17.41 -1.37
CA GLY A 626 34.05 -17.38 -2.67
C GLY A 626 32.60 -16.87 -2.69
N ASP A 627 31.95 -16.64 -1.55
CA ASP A 627 30.49 -16.42 -1.51
C ASP A 627 30.03 -14.95 -1.40
N ILE A 628 30.95 -13.98 -1.55
CA ILE A 628 30.58 -12.56 -1.57
C ILE A 628 30.47 -12.09 -3.01
N SER A 629 29.34 -12.40 -3.64
CA SER A 629 28.86 -11.63 -4.77
C SER A 629 27.49 -11.03 -4.45
N PHE A 630 27.31 -9.82 -4.98
CA PHE A 630 26.06 -9.17 -5.35
C PHE A 630 25.36 -8.18 -4.41
N PHE A 631 25.02 -7.04 -5.04
CA PHE A 631 23.76 -6.33 -4.84
C PHE A 631 22.58 -7.32 -4.78
N PHE A 632 21.69 -7.17 -3.79
CA PHE A 632 20.34 -7.73 -3.79
C PHE A 632 20.19 -9.24 -4.16
N SER A 633 20.73 -10.15 -3.36
CA SER A 633 20.04 -11.43 -3.09
C SER A 633 20.45 -12.04 -1.74
N ASP A 634 19.46 -12.57 -1.03
CA ASP A 634 19.28 -12.45 0.41
C ASP A 634 19.64 -13.72 1.21
N ALA A 635 20.50 -14.60 0.68
CA ALA A 635 20.72 -15.94 1.27
C ALA A 635 22.13 -16.20 1.81
N ASN A 636 23.20 -15.89 1.06
CA ASN A 636 24.56 -16.31 1.46
C ASN A 636 25.25 -15.34 2.43
N ILE A 637 25.02 -14.02 2.31
CA ILE A 637 25.54 -12.99 3.25
C ILE A 637 24.92 -13.14 4.65
N ARG A 638 23.68 -13.65 4.75
CA ARG A 638 23.02 -13.88 6.05
C ARG A 638 23.66 -15.02 6.85
N SER A 639 24.31 -15.98 6.20
CA SER A 639 24.87 -17.16 6.88
C SER A 639 26.13 -16.84 7.71
N SER A 640 27.00 -15.97 7.19
CA SER A 640 28.26 -15.58 7.83
C SER A 640 28.04 -14.60 9.00
N ASN A 641 27.15 -13.61 8.86
CA ASN A 641 26.77 -12.69 9.95
C ASN A 641 26.02 -13.39 11.09
N LYS A 642 25.22 -14.42 10.79
CA LYS A 642 24.43 -15.15 11.79
C LYS A 642 25.29 -15.88 12.83
N ARG A 643 26.44 -16.43 12.44
CA ARG A 643 27.35 -17.14 13.38
C ARG A 643 28.13 -16.18 14.28
N HIS A 644 28.55 -15.04 13.75
CA HIS A 644 29.17 -13.97 14.54
C HIS A 644 28.18 -13.44 15.60
N LEU A 645 26.93 -13.20 15.21
CA LEU A 645 25.89 -12.76 16.13
C LEU A 645 25.57 -13.83 17.19
N GLN A 646 25.54 -15.11 16.81
CA GLN A 646 25.40 -16.22 17.76
C GLN A 646 26.55 -16.31 18.78
N LEU A 647 27.79 -15.97 18.40
CA LEU A 647 28.94 -15.90 19.32
C LEU A 647 28.76 -14.77 20.36
N VAL A 648 28.32 -13.58 19.90
CA VAL A 648 28.01 -12.45 20.78
C VAL A 648 26.85 -12.81 21.73
N ASN A 649 25.82 -13.46 21.21
CA ASN A 649 24.67 -13.92 21.98
C ASN A 649 25.10 -14.95 23.04
N ALA A 650 25.94 -15.93 22.65
CA ALA A 650 26.46 -16.96 23.53
C ALA A 650 27.31 -16.37 24.66
N TYR A 651 28.22 -15.45 24.35
CA TYR A 651 29.03 -14.76 25.35
C TYR A 651 28.16 -13.98 26.33
N THR A 652 27.20 -13.22 25.82
CA THR A 652 26.31 -12.40 26.65
C THR A 652 25.47 -13.26 27.60
N LEU A 653 24.91 -14.37 27.11
CA LEU A 653 24.15 -15.30 27.93
C LEU A 653 25.04 -16.05 28.93
N ALA A 654 26.26 -16.46 28.53
CA ALA A 654 27.23 -17.09 29.43
C ALA A 654 27.62 -16.17 30.59
N LYS A 655 27.87 -14.89 30.30
CA LYS A 655 28.16 -13.85 31.31
C LYS A 655 26.97 -13.65 32.25
N LYS A 656 25.74 -13.55 31.71
CA LYS A 656 24.51 -13.43 32.53
C LYS A 656 24.28 -14.63 33.45
N LEU A 657 24.59 -15.84 33.00
CA LEU A 657 24.44 -17.07 33.76
C LEU A 657 25.62 -17.39 34.70
N ASN A 658 26.65 -16.53 34.75
CA ASN A 658 27.91 -16.73 35.47
C ASN A 658 28.66 -18.01 35.08
N LEU A 659 28.63 -18.37 33.79
CA LEU A 659 29.33 -19.53 33.23
C LEU A 659 30.79 -19.17 32.92
N ALA A 660 31.64 -19.11 33.94
CA ALA A 660 33.02 -18.62 33.81
C ALA A 660 33.85 -19.44 32.79
N GLN A 661 33.73 -20.77 32.82
CA GLN A 661 34.49 -21.65 31.91
C GLN A 661 34.05 -21.45 30.45
N GLU A 662 32.75 -21.39 30.20
CA GLU A 662 32.17 -21.16 28.88
C GLU A 662 32.47 -19.74 28.36
N THR A 663 32.47 -18.74 29.25
CA THR A 663 32.83 -17.36 28.93
C THR A 663 34.29 -17.28 28.44
N GLU A 664 35.23 -17.91 29.14
CA GLU A 664 36.64 -17.97 28.71
C GLU A 664 36.82 -18.78 27.43
N LYS A 665 36.08 -19.89 27.25
CA LYS A 665 36.10 -20.66 25.99
C LYS A 665 35.64 -19.82 24.81
N ILE A 666 34.53 -19.11 24.93
CA ILE A 666 34.03 -18.21 23.87
C ILE A 666 35.02 -17.08 23.63
N ARG A 667 35.63 -16.52 24.68
CA ARG A 667 36.66 -15.49 24.56
C ARG A 667 37.90 -15.99 23.79
N ALA A 668 38.37 -17.20 24.08
CA ALA A 668 39.48 -17.81 23.36
C ALA A 668 39.14 -18.05 21.88
N LEU A 669 37.93 -18.55 21.58
CA LEU A 669 37.44 -18.72 20.22
C LEU A 669 37.35 -17.40 19.44
N VAL A 670 36.82 -16.35 20.08
CA VAL A 670 36.74 -15.01 19.49
C VAL A 670 38.14 -14.43 19.28
N SER A 671 39.08 -14.69 20.19
CA SER A 671 40.49 -14.30 20.05
C SER A 671 41.12 -14.98 18.83
N GLU A 672 40.96 -16.30 18.66
CA GLU A 672 41.47 -17.05 17.51
C GLU A 672 40.87 -16.55 16.18
N LEU A 673 39.55 -16.32 16.13
CA LEU A 673 38.88 -15.76 14.97
C LEU A 673 39.42 -14.37 14.61
N ILE A 674 39.66 -13.53 15.62
CA ILE A 674 40.23 -12.20 15.42
C ILE A 674 41.68 -12.29 14.96
N TYR A 675 42.50 -13.18 15.52
CA TYR A 675 43.87 -13.38 15.07
C TYR A 675 43.96 -13.92 13.63
N ASP A 676 43.06 -14.82 13.22
CA ASP A 676 42.96 -15.29 11.82
C ASP A 676 42.57 -14.13 10.88
N LYS A 677 41.59 -13.30 11.27
CA LYS A 677 41.20 -12.12 10.48
C LYS A 677 42.30 -11.07 10.39
N ILE A 678 42.95 -10.73 11.51
CA ILE A 678 44.11 -9.83 11.55
C ILE A 678 45.25 -10.37 10.69
N GLY A 679 45.51 -11.68 10.76
CA GLY A 679 46.51 -12.35 9.94
C GLY A 679 46.23 -12.20 8.43
N LYS A 680 44.98 -12.34 8.01
CA LYS A 680 44.54 -12.12 6.62
C LYS A 680 44.67 -10.65 6.19
N LEU A 681 44.29 -9.71 7.03
CA LEU A 681 44.44 -8.26 6.77
C LEU A 681 45.91 -7.85 6.58
N ASN A 682 46.84 -8.48 7.31
CA ASN A 682 48.27 -8.22 7.19
C ASN A 682 48.94 -8.81 5.92
N THR A 683 48.24 -9.61 5.10
CA THR A 683 48.82 -10.22 3.87
C THR A 683 48.81 -9.31 2.62
N GLY A 684 48.39 -8.05 2.75
CA GLY A 684 48.71 -7.00 1.76
C GLY A 684 47.77 -6.87 0.56
N ASN A 685 46.58 -7.47 0.56
CA ASN A 685 45.57 -7.29 -0.50
C ASN A 685 44.48 -6.28 -0.10
N ILE A 686 44.93 -5.09 0.29
CA ILE A 686 44.18 -4.03 0.98
C ILE A 686 43.16 -3.29 0.06
N GLU A 687 43.17 -3.53 -1.26
CA GLU A 687 42.56 -2.57 -2.20
C GLU A 687 41.10 -2.76 -2.63
N TYR A 688 40.35 -3.78 -2.20
CA TYR A 688 38.96 -3.95 -2.66
C TYR A 688 37.96 -4.27 -1.54
N PHE A 689 37.27 -3.24 -1.04
CA PHE A 689 35.96 -3.24 -0.33
C PHE A 689 35.77 -4.14 0.92
N LEU A 690 36.73 -4.98 1.29
CA LEU A 690 36.57 -6.05 2.31
C LEU A 690 36.84 -5.59 3.75
N GLU A 691 37.61 -4.53 3.98
CA GLU A 691 38.07 -4.18 5.34
C GLU A 691 37.01 -3.51 6.23
N ARG A 692 36.03 -2.80 5.66
CA ARG A 692 35.08 -1.99 6.45
C ARG A 692 34.14 -2.85 7.30
N GLU A 693 33.49 -3.85 6.70
CA GLU A 693 32.59 -4.74 7.42
C GLU A 693 33.36 -5.67 8.36
N GLU A 694 34.58 -6.07 7.98
CA GLU A 694 35.43 -6.87 8.84
C GLU A 694 35.91 -6.11 10.08
N LEU A 695 36.26 -4.82 9.96
CA LEU A 695 36.61 -3.98 11.09
C LEU A 695 35.42 -3.73 12.02
N PHE A 696 34.22 -3.47 11.48
CA PHE A 696 32.99 -3.41 12.28
C PHE A 696 32.71 -4.72 13.02
N ASN A 697 32.91 -5.85 12.34
CA ASN A 697 32.77 -7.16 12.96
C ASN A 697 33.79 -7.35 14.08
N VAL A 698 35.07 -7.01 13.87
CA VAL A 698 36.12 -7.08 14.90
C VAL A 698 35.83 -6.17 16.09
N LEU A 699 35.33 -4.95 15.85
CA LEU A 699 34.95 -4.00 16.91
C LEU A 699 33.73 -4.47 17.72
N SER A 700 32.80 -5.20 17.10
CA SER A 700 31.65 -5.79 17.80
C SER A 700 32.06 -6.85 18.85
N PHE A 701 33.24 -7.46 18.68
CA PHE A 701 33.82 -8.41 19.63
C PHE A 701 34.69 -7.75 20.71
N PHE A 702 34.91 -6.42 20.67
CA PHE A 702 35.81 -5.77 21.63
C PHE A 702 35.35 -5.90 23.08
N GLU A 703 34.03 -5.90 23.33
CA GLU A 703 33.46 -6.14 24.67
C GLU A 703 33.69 -7.58 25.18
N ILE A 704 33.98 -8.52 24.28
CA ILE A 704 34.35 -9.90 24.61
C ILE A 704 35.82 -9.98 25.02
N LEU A 705 36.66 -9.11 24.46
CA LEU A 705 38.11 -9.14 24.54
C LEU A 705 38.73 -8.02 25.39
N GLU A 706 37.95 -7.36 26.25
CA GLU A 706 38.26 -6.12 27.00
C GLU A 706 39.61 -6.11 27.77
N ASN A 707 40.33 -7.23 27.85
CA ASN A 707 41.62 -7.39 28.53
C ASN A 707 42.77 -7.97 27.67
N TYR A 708 42.58 -8.21 26.37
CA TYR A 708 43.61 -8.75 25.49
C TYR A 708 44.44 -7.62 24.85
N GLN A 709 45.47 -7.17 25.58
CA GLN A 709 46.30 -6.03 25.20
C GLN A 709 46.94 -6.20 23.80
N ASN A 710 47.33 -7.42 23.42
CA ASN A 710 47.90 -7.71 22.10
C ASN A 710 46.88 -7.56 20.97
N ILE A 711 45.62 -7.97 21.18
CA ILE A 711 44.55 -7.80 20.18
C ILE A 711 44.17 -6.33 20.06
N LYS A 712 44.10 -5.61 21.19
CA LYS A 712 43.88 -4.15 21.19
C LYS A 712 44.95 -3.44 20.36
N ILE A 713 46.23 -3.79 20.53
CA ILE A 713 47.35 -3.24 19.76
C ILE A 713 47.19 -3.53 18.25
N GLU A 714 46.78 -4.74 17.86
CA GLU A 714 46.59 -5.07 16.44
C GLU A 714 45.35 -4.40 15.83
N ILE A 715 44.24 -4.28 16.57
CA ILE A 715 43.06 -3.50 16.15
C ILE A 715 43.42 -2.03 16.01
N GLU A 716 44.20 -1.47 16.94
CA GLU A 716 44.75 -0.11 16.85
C GLU A 716 45.61 0.04 15.59
N LYS A 717 46.49 -0.93 15.27
CA LYS A 717 47.31 -0.91 14.04
C LYS A 717 46.47 -0.97 12.75
N ILE A 718 45.46 -1.83 12.68
CA ILE A 718 44.57 -1.92 11.51
C ILE A 718 43.74 -0.65 11.37
N SER A 719 43.20 -0.13 12.48
CA SER A 719 42.48 1.14 12.50
C SER A 719 43.38 2.31 12.08
N THR A 720 44.67 2.25 12.44
CA THR A 720 45.71 3.17 11.97
C THR A 720 45.88 3.10 10.47
N ALA A 721 46.12 1.91 9.92
CA ALA A 721 46.31 1.72 8.49
C ALA A 721 45.07 2.16 7.69
N PHE A 722 43.87 1.84 8.19
CA PHE A 722 42.60 2.24 7.58
C PHE A 722 42.41 3.76 7.58
N LEU A 723 42.57 4.43 8.74
CA LEU A 723 42.41 5.88 8.84
C LEU A 723 43.46 6.61 7.99
N THR A 724 44.72 6.20 8.02
CA THR A 724 45.79 6.90 7.29
C THR A 724 45.72 6.64 5.77
N THR A 725 45.35 5.43 5.33
CA THR A 725 45.31 5.08 3.88
C THR A 725 44.00 5.50 3.20
N GLU A 726 42.86 5.35 3.88
CA GLU A 726 41.54 5.59 3.27
C GLU A 726 41.07 7.05 3.49
N LYS A 727 41.64 7.82 4.44
CA LYS A 727 41.30 9.25 4.66
C LYS A 727 41.41 10.08 3.38
N ASP A 728 42.54 10.03 2.69
CA ASP A 728 42.77 10.86 1.50
C ASP A 728 41.87 10.43 0.32
N ARG A 729 41.60 9.12 0.22
CA ARG A 729 40.65 8.56 -0.75
C ARG A 729 39.20 8.94 -0.43
N LEU A 730 38.82 8.97 0.85
CA LEU A 730 37.48 9.34 1.29
C LEU A 730 37.25 10.84 1.15
N ILE A 731 38.24 11.67 1.51
CA ILE A 731 38.19 13.12 1.34
C ILE A 731 38.07 13.49 -0.14
N SER A 732 38.86 12.84 -1.02
CA SER A 732 38.80 13.08 -2.47
C SER A 732 37.48 12.61 -3.09
N LYS A 733 36.93 11.46 -2.67
CA LYS A 733 35.59 10.99 -3.08
C LYS A 733 34.47 11.88 -2.54
N LEU A 734 34.60 12.41 -1.32
CA LEU A 734 33.62 13.29 -0.69
C LEU A 734 33.30 14.48 -1.60
N GLY A 735 34.31 15.19 -2.10
CA GLY A 735 34.11 16.32 -3.01
C GLY A 735 33.39 15.92 -4.30
N VAL A 736 33.88 14.88 -4.97
CA VAL A 736 33.38 14.43 -6.29
C VAL A 736 31.94 13.92 -6.23
N ASP A 737 31.61 13.10 -5.23
CA ASP A 737 30.31 12.48 -5.11
C ASP A 737 29.25 13.47 -4.58
N PHE A 738 29.62 14.46 -3.76
CA PHE A 738 28.74 15.58 -3.35
C PHE A 738 28.43 16.53 -4.53
N GLU A 739 29.42 16.85 -5.37
CA GLU A 739 29.23 17.72 -6.54
C GLU A 739 28.36 17.07 -7.62
N LYS A 740 28.50 15.75 -7.84
CA LYS A 740 27.74 15.04 -8.89
C LYS A 740 26.30 14.67 -8.51
N ASN A 741 25.96 14.55 -7.22
CA ASN A 741 24.69 13.94 -6.76
C ASN A 741 23.87 14.80 -5.78
N LEU A 742 23.90 16.13 -5.92
CA LEU A 742 23.16 17.12 -5.11
C LEU A 742 21.65 16.84 -4.92
N TYR A 743 21.04 16.02 -5.80
CA TYR A 743 19.60 15.75 -5.80
C TYR A 743 19.21 14.27 -5.56
N GLY A 744 20.15 13.35 -5.28
CA GLY A 744 19.85 11.91 -5.30
C GLY A 744 20.57 10.98 -4.30
N GLY A 745 21.22 11.50 -3.24
CA GLY A 745 22.20 10.71 -2.50
C GLY A 745 21.79 10.03 -1.18
N PHE A 746 20.62 9.38 -1.02
CA PHE A 746 20.32 8.66 0.25
C PHE A 746 21.35 7.56 0.56
N TYR A 747 21.70 6.77 -0.46
CA TYR A 747 22.71 5.70 -0.37
C TYR A 747 24.10 6.22 0.04
N PHE A 748 24.42 7.42 -0.40
CA PHE A 748 25.70 8.05 -0.15
C PHE A 748 25.77 8.64 1.28
N LEU A 749 24.68 9.22 1.79
CA LEU A 749 24.60 9.66 3.19
C LEU A 749 24.73 8.50 4.18
N LEU A 750 24.14 7.33 3.88
CA LEU A 750 24.32 6.12 4.69
C LEU A 750 25.80 5.69 4.75
N LYS A 751 26.49 5.74 3.61
CA LYS A 751 27.91 5.42 3.53
C LYS A 751 28.75 6.31 4.46
N TYR A 752 28.47 7.61 4.56
CA TYR A 752 29.16 8.49 5.52
C TYR A 752 28.74 8.31 6.96
N GLN A 753 27.46 7.99 7.18
CA GLN A 753 26.98 7.65 8.52
C GLN A 753 27.73 6.45 9.09
N ASP A 754 28.02 5.43 8.26
CA ASP A 754 28.87 4.31 8.67
C ASP A 754 30.28 4.78 9.07
N TYR A 755 30.92 5.66 8.29
CA TYR A 755 32.28 6.14 8.63
C TYR A 755 32.29 6.98 9.91
N VAL A 756 31.31 7.85 10.12
CA VAL A 756 31.18 8.63 11.36
C VAL A 756 30.95 7.72 12.56
N ARG A 757 30.14 6.67 12.39
CA ARG A 757 29.92 5.65 13.42
C ARG A 757 31.21 4.88 13.74
N LEU A 758 31.98 4.49 12.73
CA LEU A 758 33.26 3.81 12.93
C LEU A 758 34.24 4.68 13.73
N ILE A 759 34.37 5.97 13.39
CA ILE A 759 35.24 6.91 14.12
C ILE A 759 34.76 7.07 15.57
N ARG A 760 33.44 7.15 15.79
CA ARG A 760 32.86 7.18 17.14
C ARG A 760 33.21 5.93 17.93
N ASP A 761 32.97 4.75 17.36
CA ASP A 761 33.22 3.46 18.03
C ASP A 761 34.72 3.31 18.39
N LEU A 762 35.63 3.75 17.50
CA LEU A 762 37.08 3.77 17.77
C LEU A 762 37.45 4.79 18.85
N SER A 763 36.83 5.97 18.84
CA SER A 763 37.05 7.02 19.83
C SER A 763 36.57 6.61 21.23
N ASP A 764 35.35 6.09 21.32
CA ASP A 764 34.70 5.69 22.59
C ASP A 764 35.44 4.52 23.24
N LYS A 765 36.09 3.66 22.45
CA LYS A 765 36.94 2.55 22.93
C LYS A 765 38.41 2.94 23.16
N GLU A 766 38.73 4.24 23.10
CA GLU A 766 40.09 4.80 23.25
C GLU A 766 41.13 4.19 22.30
N MET A 767 40.73 3.82 21.09
CA MET A 767 41.60 3.19 20.08
C MET A 767 42.24 4.19 19.11
N LEU A 768 42.01 5.49 19.31
CA LEU A 768 42.59 6.55 18.50
C LEU A 768 43.75 7.24 19.25
N LYS A 769 44.95 7.16 18.68
CA LYS A 769 46.13 7.91 19.09
C LYS A 769 45.98 9.41 18.79
N PRO A 770 46.78 10.30 19.42
CA PRO A 770 46.62 11.74 19.29
C PRO A 770 46.68 12.29 17.86
N ASP A 771 47.58 11.77 17.04
CA ASP A 771 47.73 12.06 15.61
C ASP A 771 46.50 11.61 14.79
N GLN A 772 45.93 10.47 15.12
CA GLN A 772 44.73 9.93 14.46
C GLN A 772 43.46 10.68 14.82
N LYS A 773 43.38 11.17 16.06
CA LYS A 773 42.30 12.08 16.48
C LYS A 773 42.35 13.36 15.64
N GLU A 774 43.54 13.84 15.28
CA GLU A 774 43.68 14.99 14.38
C GLU A 774 43.25 14.68 12.95
N GLU A 775 43.62 13.52 12.41
CA GLU A 775 43.15 13.05 11.10
C GLU A 775 41.63 12.90 11.03
N ALA A 776 41.03 12.31 12.06
CA ALA A 776 39.58 12.17 12.19
C ALA A 776 38.89 13.54 12.28
N ARG A 777 39.47 14.52 13.00
CA ARG A 777 38.95 15.89 13.05
C ARG A 777 38.98 16.54 11.67
N GLU A 778 40.08 16.39 10.93
CA GLU A 778 40.21 16.93 9.58
C GLU A 778 39.10 16.36 8.66
N PHE A 779 38.88 15.05 8.71
CA PHE A 779 37.82 14.38 7.97
C PHE A 779 36.41 14.88 8.36
N LEU A 780 36.10 14.91 9.66
CA LEU A 780 34.81 15.39 10.18
C LEU A 780 34.57 16.87 9.84
N SER A 781 35.62 17.70 9.85
CA SER A 781 35.56 19.10 9.43
C SER A 781 35.21 19.25 7.95
N LYS A 782 35.86 18.48 7.06
CA LYS A 782 35.54 18.48 5.61
C LYS A 782 34.14 17.94 5.33
N MET A 783 33.70 16.91 6.07
CA MET A 783 32.32 16.43 6.04
C MET A 783 31.32 17.49 6.46
N LYS A 784 31.60 18.22 7.55
CA LYS A 784 30.77 19.32 8.04
C LYS A 784 30.67 20.43 7.01
N GLU A 785 31.77 20.78 6.34
CA GLU A 785 31.78 21.76 5.25
C GLU A 785 30.90 21.28 4.07
N ALA A 786 31.05 20.02 3.65
CA ALA A 786 30.26 19.44 2.56
C ALA A 786 28.76 19.34 2.89
N LEU A 787 28.41 18.94 4.12
CA LEU A 787 27.02 18.94 4.62
C LEU A 787 26.48 20.37 4.80
N GLY A 788 27.34 21.33 5.12
CA GLY A 788 27.02 22.75 5.15
C GLY A 788 26.62 23.30 3.78
N LYS A 789 27.23 22.80 2.70
CA LYS A 789 26.87 23.16 1.32
C LYS A 789 25.42 22.76 0.97
N TYR A 790 24.92 21.64 1.49
CA TYR A 790 23.49 21.26 1.41
C TYR A 790 22.59 22.27 2.12
N SER A 791 23.00 22.77 3.29
CA SER A 791 22.25 23.80 4.03
C SER A 791 22.14 25.11 3.25
N THR A 792 23.16 25.50 2.49
CA THR A 792 23.13 26.70 1.62
C THR A 792 22.36 26.49 0.31
N ALA A 793 22.25 25.26 -0.19
CA ALA A 793 21.48 24.92 -1.39
C ALA A 793 19.95 24.86 -1.17
N GLY A 794 19.47 25.10 0.06
CA GLY A 794 18.04 25.21 0.39
C GLY A 794 17.31 23.88 0.58
N PHE A 795 18.01 22.74 0.49
CA PHE A 795 17.46 21.40 0.72
C PHE A 795 18.48 20.53 1.45
N MET A 796 18.13 20.02 2.64
CA MET A 796 18.96 19.09 3.40
C MET A 796 18.08 17.93 3.91
N PRO A 797 18.29 16.69 3.45
CA PRO A 797 17.56 15.52 3.95
C PRO A 797 17.74 15.34 5.46
N GLU A 798 16.77 14.77 6.17
CA GLU A 798 16.87 14.55 7.62
C GLU A 798 18.06 13.65 7.99
N THR A 799 18.39 12.65 7.16
CA THR A 799 19.60 11.85 7.33
C THR A 799 20.86 12.70 7.31
N ALA A 800 20.92 13.73 6.45
CA ALA A 800 22.05 14.66 6.41
C ALA A 800 22.07 15.57 7.65
N ILE A 801 20.91 16.01 8.16
CA ILE A 801 20.80 16.80 9.40
C ILE A 801 21.26 15.98 10.61
N LYS A 802 20.79 14.73 10.73
CA LYS A 802 21.23 13.80 11.78
C LYS A 802 22.72 13.54 11.68
N LEU A 803 23.22 13.26 10.47
CA LEU A 803 24.64 13.05 10.24
C LEU A 803 25.46 14.30 10.59
N LEU A 804 25.01 15.51 10.24
CA LEU A 804 25.67 16.76 10.60
C LEU A 804 25.74 16.92 12.12
N LYS A 805 24.64 16.67 12.83
CA LYS A 805 24.62 16.70 14.30
C LYS A 805 25.58 15.67 14.88
N GLU A 806 25.57 14.45 14.35
CA GLU A 806 26.45 13.36 14.77
C GLU A 806 27.94 13.68 14.54
N VAL A 807 28.27 14.33 13.43
CA VAL A 807 29.60 14.85 13.11
C VAL A 807 30.00 15.96 14.09
N ASP A 808 29.08 16.87 14.42
CA ASP A 808 29.33 17.96 15.37
C ASP A 808 29.57 17.45 16.79
N ASP A 809 28.72 16.53 17.27
CA ASP A 809 28.82 15.92 18.59
C ASP A 809 30.16 15.16 18.74
N LEU A 810 30.53 14.38 17.71
CA LEU A 810 31.78 13.62 17.69
C LEU A 810 33.01 14.52 17.57
N SER A 811 32.94 15.59 16.77
CA SER A 811 34.04 16.57 16.67
C SER A 811 34.30 17.25 18.02
N HIS A 812 33.26 17.53 18.80
CA HIS A 812 33.40 18.06 20.16
C HIS A 812 33.97 17.03 21.14
N SER A 813 33.52 15.77 21.10
CA SER A 813 34.03 14.74 22.02
C SER A 813 35.52 14.45 21.81
N LEU A 814 35.99 14.52 20.55
CA LEU A 814 37.41 14.41 20.22
C LEU A 814 38.24 15.59 20.74
N ASN A 815 37.64 16.76 21.02
CA ASN A 815 38.32 17.94 21.58
C ASN A 815 38.46 17.88 23.11
N SER A 816 37.50 17.28 23.83
CA SER A 816 37.48 17.24 25.30
C SER A 816 38.65 16.51 25.94
N ASN A 817 39.33 15.61 25.22
CA ASN A 817 40.47 14.83 25.75
C ASN A 817 41.83 15.54 25.67
N ILE A 818 41.94 16.71 25.02
CA ILE A 818 43.19 17.50 25.00
C ILE A 818 43.32 18.45 26.20
N MET A 819 42.19 18.89 26.80
CA MET A 819 42.25 19.80 27.95
C MET A 819 42.79 19.15 29.24
N TYR A 820 42.89 17.82 29.31
CA TYR A 820 43.44 17.14 30.49
C TYR A 820 44.97 16.97 30.45
N LEU A 821 45.60 17.15 29.27
CA LEU A 821 47.05 17.01 29.10
C LEU A 821 47.81 18.35 29.07
N SER A 822 47.13 19.49 28.97
CA SER A 822 47.77 20.81 29.11
C SER A 822 47.80 21.37 30.54
N ARG A 823 47.37 20.57 31.53
CA ARG A 823 47.41 20.89 32.97
C ARG A 823 48.20 19.88 33.82
N LYS A 824 49.13 19.13 33.22
CA LYS A 824 50.12 18.32 33.95
C LYS A 824 51.53 18.79 33.65
#